data_AF-A0A7X8Q0Y3-F1
#
_entry.id   AF-A0A7X8Q0Y3-F1
#
_cell.length_a   1.000
_cell.length_b   1.000
_cell.length_c   1.000
_cell.angle_alpha   90.00
_cell.angle_beta   90.00
_cell.angle_gamma   90.00
#
_symmetry.space_group_name_H-M   'P 1'
#
loop_
_entity.id
_entity.type
_entity.pdbx_description
1 polymer ?
#
loop_
_entity_poly.entity_id
_entity_poly.type
_entity_poly.pdbx_seq_one_letter_code
_entity_poly.pdbx_strand_id
1 'polypeptide(L)'
;MVNKKRATIFIAAFIAVILSINVLPVSIFAANAWDAYSDFIPNHTPVAKRELRGAWISTVINLDWPSADAKKITNDQERIQKSKEELITILDKMVEMNMNAIFFQVSPEADALYKSDLVPWSRYLTGTFGKDPGFDPLEFAISEAHKRNLEIHAWFNPYRVSMDMKDATKASLNINKSVYKEHPEWIKNSRDRFVVDPGIPEARKWVIDRVMEVVNNYDVDGVHFDDYFYYEKTIGELKDEDTYNKYNNGQFSNIGDFRRNNTYLLVSELSKEIKKTKSWIKFGISPAGIWGNKKDGLANGSNTQASSTNYNNCFADTRKWVVDEIIDYIAPQIYFSFGYERAAYGELATWWSDVCRGKNVHLYIGLALYKVNDSTDKDFTTNDGVPEFTRQLKFNTVKPEIAGDIMFRVLNLNDKFKQPVVNAAKSLRATKALVPVMEWKGGSAPNNPVNGKLENVSNKLKLTWVDNGPDTKYFAVYRFNSDESADINLDESAKKLVATVRKSADGIQEYVDEGVYDIEKVYYVVTALDRLHNESSGLTISTKQSKYFHDVGLRYSWAMDAIDSLYEKGVVKGVGGNIFNPATNTKRADFTIMAIKALGFEADFTQNFSDVKQDAYYYNPIGVAKELGIVKGMGELFVPEGNITRQDMMVIMLKALEVKGITYEQDGNDYLARYSDNNQISDYAKDAVAFLTKLGVVQGSEGKLNPKQLATRAEIAVILQNILDKVVK
;
A
#
# COMPACT_ATOMS: atom_id res chain seq x y z
N MET A 1 -80.38 37.76 -2.86
CA MET A 1 -81.79 37.40 -3.17
C MET A 1 -81.81 36.41 -4.31
N VAL A 2 -82.47 35.27 -4.10
CA VAL A 2 -83.27 34.50 -5.06
C VAL A 2 -82.83 34.55 -6.54
N ASN A 3 -82.22 33.43 -6.97
CA ASN A 3 -82.76 32.54 -8.01
C ASN A 3 -82.82 33.05 -9.46
N LYS A 4 -82.17 32.30 -10.37
CA LYS A 4 -82.73 32.01 -11.70
C LYS A 4 -82.10 30.73 -12.26
N LYS A 5 -82.89 29.65 -12.23
CA LYS A 5 -82.76 28.48 -13.11
C LYS A 5 -82.99 28.91 -14.56
N ARG A 6 -82.10 28.49 -15.47
CA ARG A 6 -82.40 27.86 -16.77
C ARG A 6 -81.10 27.71 -17.58
N ALA A 7 -80.62 26.48 -17.71
CA ALA A 7 -80.12 25.92 -18.97
C ALA A 7 -79.93 24.41 -18.75
N THR A 8 -80.90 23.66 -19.24
CA THR A 8 -80.89 22.20 -19.35
C THR A 8 -80.33 21.87 -20.75
N ILE A 9 -79.78 20.66 -20.85
CA ILE A 9 -79.57 19.82 -22.05
C ILE A 9 -78.15 19.85 -22.65
N PHE A 10 -77.60 18.62 -22.76
CA PHE A 10 -76.35 18.14 -23.37
C PHE A 10 -75.10 18.32 -22.50
N ILE A 11 -74.43 17.28 -21.99
CA ILE A 11 -74.14 15.98 -22.59
C ILE A 11 -74.16 14.89 -21.50
N ALA A 12 -75.08 13.93 -21.64
CA ALA A 12 -74.98 12.61 -21.02
C ALA A 12 -74.35 11.68 -22.05
N ALA A 13 -73.07 11.37 -21.88
CA ALA A 13 -72.39 10.21 -22.46
C ALA A 13 -70.98 10.15 -21.88
N PHE A 14 -70.82 9.37 -20.79
CA PHE A 14 -69.62 8.73 -20.24
C PHE A 14 -69.72 8.61 -18.70
N ILE A 15 -70.79 7.94 -18.25
CA ILE A 15 -70.74 7.12 -17.04
C ILE A 15 -70.66 5.70 -17.58
N ALA A 16 -69.48 5.05 -17.42
CA ALA A 16 -69.19 3.62 -17.57
C ALA A 16 -67.88 3.29 -18.33
N VAL A 17 -66.81 4.07 -18.17
CA VAL A 17 -65.43 3.57 -18.26
C VAL A 17 -64.61 4.33 -17.22
N ILE A 18 -63.65 3.67 -16.58
CA ILE A 18 -62.84 4.10 -15.41
C ILE A 18 -63.48 3.69 -14.06
N LEU A 19 -63.83 2.41 -13.99
CA LEU A 19 -63.78 1.62 -12.76
C LEU A 19 -62.42 0.91 -12.80
N SER A 20 -61.35 1.63 -12.41
CA SER A 20 -59.98 1.16 -12.09
C SER A 20 -58.93 2.27 -12.29
N ILE A 21 -59.04 3.38 -11.54
CA ILE A 21 -57.79 4.03 -11.13
C ILE A 21 -57.27 3.15 -10.02
N ASN A 22 -56.33 2.27 -10.37
CA ASN A 22 -55.37 1.74 -9.42
C ASN A 22 -54.77 2.95 -8.70
N VAL A 23 -55.27 3.27 -7.51
CA VAL A 23 -54.44 3.91 -6.50
C VAL A 23 -53.43 2.82 -6.15
N LEU A 24 -52.38 2.71 -6.97
CA LEU A 24 -51.18 2.04 -6.53
C LEU A 24 -50.85 2.68 -5.19
N PRO A 25 -50.71 1.90 -4.11
CA PRO A 25 -50.08 2.47 -2.93
C PRO A 25 -48.73 2.97 -3.44
N VAL A 26 -48.54 4.29 -3.43
CA VAL A 26 -47.19 4.83 -3.40
C VAL A 26 -46.70 4.38 -2.04
N SER A 27 -46.16 3.17 -1.99
CA SER A 27 -45.30 2.71 -0.93
C SER A 27 -44.17 3.72 -0.94
N ILE A 28 -44.29 4.75 -0.09
CA ILE A 28 -43.15 5.49 0.39
C ILE A 28 -42.37 4.42 1.16
N PHE A 29 -41.54 3.66 0.46
CA PHE A 29 -40.55 2.81 1.11
C PHE A 29 -39.80 3.77 2.02
N ALA A 30 -39.83 3.52 3.32
CA ALA A 30 -39.00 4.28 4.24
C ALA A 30 -37.57 4.16 3.71
N ALA A 31 -36.99 5.29 3.29
CA ALA A 31 -35.62 5.31 2.82
C ALA A 31 -34.75 4.78 3.97
N ASN A 32 -33.95 3.75 3.70
CA ASN A 32 -33.01 3.27 4.70
C ASN A 32 -31.99 4.36 4.98
N ALA A 33 -31.43 4.39 6.20
CA ALA A 33 -30.49 5.42 6.61
C ALA A 33 -29.22 5.50 5.74
N TRP A 34 -28.88 4.42 5.01
CA TRP A 34 -27.74 4.36 4.09
C TRP A 34 -28.09 4.79 2.65
N ASP A 35 -29.35 5.02 2.29
CA ASP A 35 -29.76 5.29 0.90
C ASP A 35 -29.11 6.59 0.37
N ALA A 36 -28.94 7.59 1.23
CA ALA A 36 -28.25 8.85 0.91
C ALA A 36 -26.76 8.68 0.57
N TYR A 37 -26.18 7.50 0.84
CA TYR A 37 -24.77 7.18 0.61
C TYR A 37 -24.58 6.06 -0.41
N SER A 38 -25.65 5.64 -1.10
CA SER A 38 -25.64 4.50 -2.03
C SER A 38 -24.60 4.63 -3.14
N ASP A 39 -24.35 5.84 -3.64
CA ASP A 39 -23.28 6.13 -4.62
C ASP A 39 -21.87 5.81 -4.10
N PHE A 40 -21.69 5.79 -2.77
CA PHE A 40 -20.44 5.45 -2.09
C PHE A 40 -20.46 4.04 -1.49
N ILE A 41 -21.48 3.22 -1.77
CA ILE A 41 -21.54 1.83 -1.29
C ILE A 41 -21.67 0.92 -2.52
N PRO A 42 -20.56 0.61 -3.21
CA PRO A 42 -20.62 -0.16 -4.43
C PRO A 42 -21.06 -1.61 -4.19
N ASN A 43 -21.65 -2.23 -5.22
CA ASN A 43 -22.00 -3.66 -5.19
C ASN A 43 -20.76 -4.55 -4.99
N HIS A 44 -19.64 -4.17 -5.60
CA HIS A 44 -18.35 -4.82 -5.44
C HIS A 44 -17.37 -3.87 -4.75
N THR A 45 -16.66 -4.35 -3.73
CA THR A 45 -15.59 -3.55 -3.09
C THR A 45 -14.41 -3.49 -4.04
N PRO A 46 -13.92 -2.29 -4.42
CA PRO A 46 -12.70 -2.20 -5.21
C PRO A 46 -11.53 -2.77 -4.41
N VAL A 47 -10.56 -3.34 -5.13
CA VAL A 47 -9.30 -3.72 -4.52
C VAL A 47 -8.47 -2.46 -4.32
N ALA A 48 -7.75 -2.36 -3.20
CA ALA A 48 -6.78 -1.30 -2.94
C ALA A 48 -5.41 -1.93 -2.71
N LYS A 49 -4.38 -1.46 -3.43
CA LYS A 49 -2.99 -1.90 -3.21
C LYS A 49 -2.46 -1.38 -1.88
N ARG A 50 -2.87 -0.16 -1.51
CA ARG A 50 -2.42 0.54 -0.32
C ARG A 50 -3.59 0.86 0.58
N GLU A 51 -3.61 0.27 1.77
CA GLU A 51 -4.67 0.44 2.76
C GLU A 51 -4.09 0.09 4.13
N LEU A 52 -4.21 1.00 5.10
CA LEU A 52 -3.86 0.68 6.47
C LEU A 52 -4.93 -0.25 7.04
N ARG A 53 -4.50 -1.41 7.54
CA ARG A 53 -5.39 -2.40 8.16
C ARG A 53 -4.81 -2.75 9.51
N GLY A 54 -5.42 -2.22 10.56
CA GLY A 54 -4.92 -2.43 11.91
C GLY A 54 -5.97 -2.79 12.94
N ALA A 55 -5.48 -3.06 14.15
CA ALA A 55 -6.30 -3.26 15.33
C ALA A 55 -5.60 -2.71 16.58
N TRP A 56 -6.39 -2.24 17.53
CA TRP A 56 -5.89 -1.89 18.86
C TRP A 56 -5.68 -3.14 19.71
N ILE A 57 -4.52 -3.19 20.39
CA ILE A 57 -4.18 -4.16 21.42
C ILE A 57 -4.15 -3.40 22.75
N SER A 58 -5.26 -3.47 23.48
CA SER A 58 -5.42 -2.76 24.74
C SER A 58 -4.91 -3.57 25.92
N THR A 59 -4.14 -2.92 26.78
CA THR A 59 -3.48 -3.54 27.94
C THR A 59 -4.10 -3.12 29.27
N VAL A 60 -4.80 -1.98 29.29
CA VAL A 60 -5.58 -1.54 30.45
C VAL A 60 -6.58 -2.62 30.85
N ILE A 61 -6.69 -2.87 32.15
CA ILE A 61 -7.51 -3.92 32.76
C ILE A 61 -7.37 -5.32 32.12
N ASN A 62 -6.25 -5.58 31.43
CA ASN A 62 -5.99 -6.82 30.70
C ASN A 62 -7.07 -7.12 29.64
N LEU A 63 -7.55 -6.09 28.92
CA LEU A 63 -8.58 -6.24 27.89
C LEU A 63 -8.14 -7.23 26.80
N ASP A 64 -7.01 -6.97 26.14
CA ASP A 64 -6.45 -7.83 25.09
C ASP A 64 -5.19 -8.57 25.55
N TRP A 65 -4.22 -7.84 26.11
CA TRP A 65 -2.90 -8.42 26.42
C TRP A 65 -2.17 -7.72 27.59
N PRO A 66 -1.38 -8.44 28.41
CA PRO A 66 -1.45 -9.89 28.58
C PRO A 66 -2.79 -10.28 29.19
N SER A 67 -3.20 -11.54 29.07
CA SER A 67 -4.48 -11.99 29.63
C SER A 67 -4.50 -11.83 31.15
N ALA A 68 -5.71 -11.70 31.72
CA ALA A 68 -5.88 -11.70 33.17
C ALA A 68 -5.36 -12.99 33.82
N ASP A 69 -5.32 -14.10 33.08
CA ASP A 69 -4.80 -15.37 33.57
C ASP A 69 -3.27 -15.41 33.53
N ALA A 70 -2.63 -14.87 32.50
CA ALA A 70 -1.18 -14.68 32.50
C ALA A 70 -0.75 -13.81 33.70
N LYS A 71 -1.41 -12.68 33.93
CA LYS A 71 -1.13 -11.79 35.08
C LYS A 71 -1.21 -12.49 36.45
N LYS A 72 -2.10 -13.46 36.63
CA LYS A 72 -2.29 -14.19 37.90
C LYS A 72 -1.17 -15.21 38.19
N ILE A 73 -0.35 -15.56 37.20
CA ILE A 73 0.73 -16.54 37.37
C ILE A 73 1.84 -15.94 38.25
N THR A 74 2.13 -16.62 39.36
CA THR A 74 3.12 -16.19 40.36
C THR A 74 4.55 -16.56 39.97
N ASN A 75 4.76 -17.64 39.23
CA ASN A 75 6.06 -18.00 38.67
C ASN A 75 6.41 -17.05 37.51
N ASP A 76 7.50 -16.30 37.65
CA ASP A 76 7.88 -15.29 36.67
C ASP A 76 8.19 -15.90 35.28
N GLN A 77 8.88 -17.04 35.22
CA GLN A 77 9.22 -17.67 33.93
C GLN A 77 7.97 -18.15 33.18
N GLU A 78 7.03 -18.80 33.87
CA GLU A 78 5.77 -19.26 33.29
C GLU A 78 4.89 -18.08 32.84
N ARG A 79 4.81 -17.01 33.65
CA ARG A 79 4.08 -15.79 33.29
C ARG A 79 4.65 -15.15 32.02
N ILE A 80 5.97 -14.99 31.97
CA ILE A 80 6.67 -14.39 30.83
C ILE A 80 6.43 -15.23 29.58
N GLN A 81 6.60 -16.55 29.68
CA GLN A 81 6.39 -17.47 28.56
C GLN A 81 4.96 -17.37 28.02
N LYS A 82 3.95 -17.48 28.90
CA LYS A 82 2.54 -17.36 28.51
C LYS A 82 2.24 -15.99 27.89
N SER A 83 2.75 -14.91 28.46
CA SER A 83 2.55 -13.55 27.92
C SER A 83 3.14 -13.43 26.50
N LYS A 84 4.32 -14.01 26.26
CA LYS A 84 4.96 -14.01 24.93
C LYS A 84 4.17 -14.83 23.91
N GLU A 85 3.72 -16.03 24.29
CA GLU A 85 2.90 -16.91 23.45
C GLU A 85 1.56 -16.28 23.07
N GLU A 86 0.89 -15.62 24.03
CA GLU A 86 -0.35 -14.90 23.79
C GLU A 86 -0.13 -13.75 22.78
N LEU A 87 0.95 -12.98 22.92
CA LEU A 87 1.23 -11.89 21.98
C LEU A 87 1.53 -12.41 20.59
N ILE A 88 2.34 -13.46 20.46
CA ILE A 88 2.63 -14.11 19.19
C ILE A 88 1.33 -14.56 18.51
N THR A 89 0.43 -15.20 19.27
CA THR A 89 -0.87 -15.67 18.77
C THR A 89 -1.74 -14.51 18.26
N ILE A 90 -1.73 -13.37 18.97
CA ILE A 90 -2.42 -12.15 18.52
C ILE A 90 -1.84 -11.65 17.20
N LEU A 91 -0.52 -11.56 17.08
CA LEU A 91 0.14 -11.07 15.86
C LEU A 91 -0.07 -12.00 14.67
N ASP A 92 -0.02 -13.33 14.89
CA ASP A 92 -0.35 -14.33 13.86
C ASP A 92 -1.80 -14.17 13.37
N LYS A 93 -2.74 -13.92 14.27
CA LYS A 93 -4.14 -13.65 13.90
C LYS A 93 -4.27 -12.40 13.04
N MET A 94 -3.49 -11.35 13.32
CA MET A 94 -3.50 -10.13 12.51
C MET A 94 -2.98 -10.40 11.08
N VAL A 95 -1.90 -11.16 10.93
CA VAL A 95 -1.39 -11.59 9.61
C VAL A 95 -2.43 -12.44 8.87
N GLU A 96 -3.11 -13.36 9.57
CA GLU A 96 -4.19 -14.20 9.01
C GLU A 96 -5.34 -13.36 8.45
N MET A 97 -5.59 -12.18 9.04
CA MET A 97 -6.60 -11.21 8.62
C MET A 97 -6.11 -10.22 7.55
N ASN A 98 -4.91 -10.42 7.00
CA ASN A 98 -4.24 -9.49 6.07
C ASN A 98 -4.10 -8.05 6.64
N MET A 99 -3.89 -7.93 7.96
CA MET A 99 -3.56 -6.66 8.61
C MET A 99 -2.06 -6.35 8.47
N ASN A 100 -1.71 -5.06 8.54
CA ASN A 100 -0.34 -4.56 8.35
C ASN A 100 0.15 -3.60 9.45
N ALA A 101 -0.68 -3.28 10.45
CA ALA A 101 -0.28 -2.42 11.57
C ALA A 101 -0.96 -2.81 12.90
N ILE A 102 -0.25 -2.67 14.01
CA ILE A 102 -0.77 -2.87 15.37
C ILE A 102 -0.66 -1.57 16.17
N PHE A 103 -1.67 -1.28 17.00
CA PHE A 103 -1.68 -0.14 17.92
C PHE A 103 -1.62 -0.66 19.35
N PHE A 104 -0.41 -0.74 19.89
CA PHE A 104 -0.10 -1.50 21.10
C PHE A 104 -0.03 -0.57 22.32
N GLN A 105 -0.91 -0.76 23.30
CA GLN A 105 -0.99 0.10 24.48
C GLN A 105 0.21 -0.11 25.42
N VAL A 106 1.22 0.74 25.28
CA VAL A 106 2.46 0.68 26.07
C VAL A 106 2.34 1.43 27.39
N SER A 107 1.36 2.34 27.51
CA SER A 107 1.15 3.15 28.70
C SER A 107 -0.34 3.38 28.98
N PRO A 108 -1.00 2.48 29.71
CA PRO A 108 -2.42 2.57 30.02
C PRO A 108 -2.79 3.55 31.16
N GLU A 109 -1.93 3.74 32.18
CA GLU A 109 -2.21 4.58 33.36
C GLU A 109 -0.93 5.13 34.05
N ALA A 110 -0.27 6.14 33.47
CA ALA A 110 0.94 6.76 34.02
C ALA A 110 2.07 5.76 34.35
N ASP A 111 2.11 4.66 33.61
CA ASP A 111 2.96 3.50 33.79
C ASP A 111 3.56 3.03 32.47
N ALA A 112 4.37 1.97 32.50
CA ALA A 112 5.05 1.45 31.31
C ALA A 112 4.94 -0.06 31.18
N LEU A 113 4.66 -0.51 29.96
CA LEU A 113 4.91 -1.87 29.47
C LEU A 113 6.23 -1.92 28.68
N TYR A 114 7.19 -1.14 29.14
CA TYR A 114 8.54 -1.00 28.59
C TYR A 114 9.46 -0.57 29.73
N LYS A 115 10.77 -0.76 29.59
CA LYS A 115 11.71 -0.34 30.61
C LYS A 115 11.79 1.19 30.64
N SER A 116 11.44 1.79 31.78
CA SER A 116 11.38 3.25 31.94
C SER A 116 12.16 3.75 33.15
N ASP A 117 12.89 4.85 32.95
CA ASP A 117 13.50 5.64 34.01
C ASP A 117 12.54 6.68 34.58
N LEU A 118 11.46 7.01 33.87
CA LEU A 118 10.51 8.07 34.21
C LEU A 118 9.25 7.59 34.94
N VAL A 119 8.77 6.37 34.66
CA VAL A 119 7.51 5.86 35.23
C VAL A 119 7.62 4.42 35.75
N PRO A 120 6.70 3.98 36.63
CA PRO A 120 6.71 2.63 37.15
C PRO A 120 6.25 1.60 36.12
N TRP A 121 6.63 0.34 36.31
CA TRP A 121 6.08 -0.79 35.57
C TRP A 121 4.57 -0.91 35.73
N SER A 122 3.90 -1.27 34.64
CA SER A 122 2.45 -1.43 34.64
C SER A 122 2.00 -2.61 35.49
N ARG A 123 0.96 -2.38 36.31
CA ARG A 123 0.32 -3.42 37.12
C ARG A 123 -0.34 -4.51 36.26
N TYR A 124 -0.63 -4.24 35.00
CA TYR A 124 -1.29 -5.20 34.12
C TYR A 124 -0.38 -6.36 33.72
N LEU A 125 0.93 -6.23 33.91
CA LEU A 125 1.90 -7.30 33.66
C LEU A 125 1.99 -8.30 34.81
N THR A 126 1.94 -7.83 36.07
CA THR A 126 2.29 -8.66 37.26
C THR A 126 1.22 -8.69 38.35
N GLY A 127 0.18 -7.85 38.24
CA GLY A 127 -0.78 -7.59 39.30
C GLY A 127 -0.35 -6.50 40.28
N THR A 128 0.90 -6.08 40.27
CA THR A 128 1.47 -5.11 41.22
C THR A 128 2.06 -3.91 40.49
N PHE A 129 1.57 -2.71 40.82
CA PHE A 129 2.08 -1.46 40.24
C PHE A 129 3.55 -1.23 40.61
N GLY A 130 4.40 -0.94 39.62
CA GLY A 130 5.83 -0.75 39.79
C GLY A 130 6.67 -2.03 39.91
N LYS A 131 6.08 -3.23 39.93
CA LYS A 131 6.85 -4.48 39.98
C LYS A 131 7.40 -4.82 38.59
N ASP A 132 8.72 -5.01 38.52
CA ASP A 132 9.43 -5.47 37.33
C ASP A 132 8.86 -6.83 36.85
N PRO A 133 8.43 -6.93 35.57
CA PRO A 133 7.87 -8.17 35.02
C PRO A 133 8.92 -9.24 34.70
N GLY A 134 10.22 -8.92 34.72
CA GLY A 134 11.33 -9.81 34.41
C GLY A 134 11.73 -9.86 32.92
N PHE A 135 11.11 -9.03 32.07
CA PHE A 135 11.45 -8.87 30.65
C PHE A 135 10.97 -7.51 30.14
N ASP A 136 11.47 -7.04 28.99
CA ASP A 136 10.94 -5.84 28.32
C ASP A 136 9.82 -6.23 27.33
N PRO A 137 8.55 -5.89 27.60
CA PRO A 137 7.42 -6.25 26.75
C PRO A 137 7.40 -5.54 25.40
N LEU A 138 7.76 -4.25 25.36
CA LEU A 138 7.72 -3.47 24.14
C LEU A 138 8.82 -3.91 23.17
N GLU A 139 10.03 -4.17 23.65
CA GLU A 139 11.11 -4.71 22.82
C GLU A 139 10.71 -6.04 22.18
N PHE A 140 10.08 -6.93 22.96
CA PHE A 140 9.57 -8.19 22.44
C PHE A 140 8.45 -7.99 21.40
N ALA A 141 7.51 -7.08 21.67
CA ALA A 141 6.42 -6.76 20.75
C ALA A 141 6.92 -6.22 19.41
N ILE A 142 7.91 -5.32 19.42
CA ILE A 142 8.53 -4.76 18.21
C ILE A 142 9.18 -5.86 17.38
N SER A 143 10.02 -6.68 18.03
CA SER A 143 10.72 -7.78 17.34
C SER A 143 9.73 -8.74 16.67
N GLU A 144 8.70 -9.19 17.38
CA GLU A 144 7.72 -10.14 16.85
C GLU A 144 6.78 -9.55 15.80
N ALA A 145 6.42 -8.26 15.92
CA ALA A 145 5.64 -7.55 14.91
C ALA A 145 6.43 -7.38 13.61
N HIS A 146 7.69 -6.93 13.69
CA HIS A 146 8.54 -6.73 12.51
C HIS A 146 8.90 -8.03 11.80
N LYS A 147 9.10 -9.14 12.52
CA LYS A 147 9.26 -10.47 11.91
C LYS A 147 8.09 -10.84 11.00
N ARG A 148 6.89 -10.36 11.32
CA ARG A 148 5.64 -10.54 10.55
C ARG A 148 5.38 -9.40 9.57
N ASN A 149 6.32 -8.46 9.46
CA ASN A 149 6.20 -7.24 8.68
C ASN A 149 4.96 -6.38 9.03
N LEU A 150 4.58 -6.38 10.31
CA LEU A 150 3.57 -5.48 10.87
C LEU A 150 4.24 -4.21 11.37
N GLU A 151 3.66 -3.04 11.10
CA GLU A 151 4.00 -1.83 11.83
C GLU A 151 3.57 -1.94 13.29
N ILE A 152 4.31 -1.32 14.19
CA ILE A 152 3.92 -1.13 15.59
C ILE A 152 3.87 0.35 15.96
N HIS A 153 2.68 0.77 16.37
CA HIS A 153 2.40 2.12 16.87
C HIS A 153 2.26 2.05 18.39
N ALA A 154 3.20 2.65 19.12
CA ALA A 154 3.18 2.69 20.58
C ALA A 154 2.07 3.61 21.07
N TRP A 155 1.07 3.03 21.72
CA TRP A 155 -0.12 3.72 22.19
C TRP A 155 0.01 4.13 23.67
N PHE A 156 -0.14 5.44 23.92
CA PHE A 156 -0.14 6.03 25.25
C PHE A 156 -1.51 6.63 25.57
N ASN A 157 -1.93 6.45 26.81
CA ASN A 157 -2.85 7.38 27.44
C ASN A 157 -2.03 8.55 28.04
N PRO A 158 -2.25 9.80 27.62
CA PRO A 158 -1.36 10.89 28.03
C PRO A 158 -1.54 11.28 29.50
N TYR A 159 -2.78 11.30 30.01
CA TYR A 159 -3.08 11.96 31.29
C TYR A 159 -3.53 11.03 32.40
N ARG A 160 -4.03 9.82 32.09
CA ARG A 160 -4.58 8.92 33.11
C ARG A 160 -3.49 8.44 34.07
N VAL A 161 -3.78 8.51 35.37
CA VAL A 161 -2.93 8.00 36.45
C VAL A 161 -3.54 6.77 37.12
N SER A 162 -4.87 6.65 37.11
CA SER A 162 -5.56 5.47 37.64
C SER A 162 -6.87 5.17 36.92
N MET A 163 -7.36 3.94 37.08
CA MET A 163 -8.70 3.53 36.64
C MET A 163 -9.77 3.66 37.72
N ASP A 164 -9.39 3.81 39.00
CA ASP A 164 -10.29 4.17 40.08
C ASP A 164 -9.58 5.02 41.17
N MET A 165 -10.33 5.58 42.11
CA MET A 165 -9.82 6.35 43.26
C MET A 165 -10.01 5.62 44.60
N LYS A 166 -10.07 4.28 44.61
CA LYS A 166 -10.21 3.50 45.85
C LYS A 166 -8.94 3.59 46.69
N ASP A 167 -9.05 3.36 48.00
CA ASP A 167 -7.90 3.49 48.90
C ASP A 167 -6.78 2.48 48.60
N ALA A 168 -7.12 1.27 48.12
CA ALA A 168 -6.12 0.32 47.62
C ALA A 168 -5.35 0.84 46.40
N THR A 169 -6.01 1.59 45.52
CA THR A 169 -5.36 2.22 44.37
C THR A 169 -4.45 3.36 44.81
N LYS A 170 -4.93 4.26 45.69
CA LYS A 170 -4.09 5.33 46.28
C LYS A 170 -2.85 4.76 46.97
N ALA A 171 -3.01 3.70 47.75
CA ALA A 171 -1.91 3.04 48.44
C ALA A 171 -0.89 2.45 47.46
N SER A 172 -1.35 1.81 46.38
CA SER A 172 -0.44 1.22 45.37
C SER A 172 0.30 2.27 44.53
N LEU A 173 -0.26 3.48 44.38
CA LEU A 173 0.39 4.59 43.69
C LEU A 173 1.49 5.27 44.53
N ASN A 174 1.62 4.99 45.82
CA ASN A 174 2.58 5.64 46.71
C ASN A 174 3.99 5.00 46.65
N ILE A 175 4.57 4.92 45.46
CA ILE A 175 5.90 4.38 45.19
C ILE A 175 6.76 5.38 44.40
N ASN A 176 8.08 5.20 44.37
CA ASN A 176 8.97 6.07 43.58
C ASN A 176 8.63 5.96 42.08
N LYS A 177 8.93 7.02 41.30
CA LYS A 177 8.55 7.25 39.89
C LYS A 177 7.05 7.42 39.63
N SER A 178 6.20 7.17 40.62
CA SER A 178 4.76 7.41 40.46
C SER A 178 4.49 8.91 40.48
N VAL A 179 3.96 9.45 39.38
CA VAL A 179 3.57 10.88 39.29
C VAL A 179 2.60 11.28 40.41
N TYR A 180 1.76 10.35 40.87
CA TYR A 180 0.85 10.57 41.98
C TYR A 180 1.57 10.89 43.30
N LYS A 181 2.75 10.28 43.52
CA LYS A 181 3.57 10.49 44.72
C LYS A 181 4.52 11.67 44.55
N GLU A 182 5.17 11.77 43.41
CA GLU A 182 6.26 12.74 43.19
C GLU A 182 5.75 14.13 42.85
N HIS A 183 4.57 14.23 42.23
CA HIS A 183 3.94 15.48 41.81
C HIS A 183 2.46 15.52 42.18
N PRO A 184 2.10 15.44 43.47
CA PRO A 184 0.70 15.49 43.92
C PRO A 184 -0.01 16.77 43.48
N GLU A 185 0.72 17.87 43.27
CA GLU A 185 0.21 19.15 42.77
C GLU A 185 -0.23 19.11 41.30
N TRP A 186 0.18 18.09 40.53
CA TRP A 186 -0.28 17.87 39.16
C TRP A 186 -1.54 17.02 39.08
N ILE A 187 -1.96 16.39 40.17
CA ILE A 187 -3.02 15.39 40.15
C ILE A 187 -4.38 16.04 40.33
N LYS A 188 -5.29 15.74 39.41
CA LYS A 188 -6.69 16.14 39.43
C LYS A 188 -7.59 14.92 39.36
N ASN A 189 -8.87 15.14 39.63
CA ASN A 189 -9.89 14.11 39.53
C ASN A 189 -10.67 14.33 38.25
N SER A 190 -10.85 13.27 37.47
CA SER A 190 -11.74 13.28 36.32
C SER A 190 -12.55 12.00 36.39
N ARG A 191 -13.87 12.10 36.57
CA ARG A 191 -14.71 10.93 36.85
C ARG A 191 -14.34 10.28 38.17
N ASP A 192 -14.14 8.97 38.11
CA ASP A 192 -13.72 8.12 39.18
C ASP A 192 -12.19 7.90 39.18
N ARG A 193 -11.41 8.74 38.50
CA ARG A 193 -9.99 8.52 38.19
C ARG A 193 -9.10 9.69 38.56
N PHE A 194 -7.84 9.37 38.86
CA PHE A 194 -6.77 10.37 38.90
C PHE A 194 -6.23 10.64 37.50
N VAL A 195 -6.00 11.91 37.20
CA VAL A 195 -5.40 12.37 35.94
C VAL A 195 -4.37 13.46 36.22
N VAL A 196 -3.40 13.61 35.33
CA VAL A 196 -2.45 14.72 35.32
C VAL A 196 -3.12 15.96 34.72
N ASP A 197 -2.94 17.13 35.34
CA ASP A 197 -3.42 18.43 34.84
C ASP A 197 -2.59 18.91 33.65
N PRO A 198 -3.13 18.89 32.42
CA PRO A 198 -2.37 19.31 31.23
C PRO A 198 -2.15 20.82 31.16
N GLY A 199 -2.80 21.60 32.04
CA GLY A 199 -2.65 23.05 32.12
C GLY A 199 -1.36 23.49 32.79
N ILE A 200 -0.69 22.58 33.48
CA ILE A 200 0.61 22.80 34.10
C ILE A 200 1.71 22.50 33.06
N PRO A 201 2.54 23.48 32.66
CA PRO A 201 3.58 23.29 31.64
C PRO A 201 4.55 22.14 31.96
N GLU A 202 4.96 22.01 33.22
CA GLU A 202 5.88 20.96 33.68
C GLU A 202 5.25 19.57 33.57
N ALA A 203 3.96 19.45 33.91
CA ALA A 203 3.21 18.20 33.78
C ALA A 203 3.04 17.79 32.31
N ARG A 204 2.78 18.76 31.43
CA ARG A 204 2.70 18.54 29.98
C ARG A 204 4.05 18.11 29.41
N LYS A 205 5.16 18.73 29.86
CA LYS A 205 6.51 18.30 29.51
C LYS A 205 6.80 16.88 29.96
N TRP A 206 6.38 16.48 31.16
CA TRP A 206 6.53 15.09 31.64
C TRP A 206 5.81 14.08 30.73
N VAL A 207 4.63 14.41 30.20
CA VAL A 207 3.95 13.57 29.19
C VAL A 207 4.80 13.44 27.92
N ILE A 208 5.36 14.55 27.42
CA ILE A 208 6.24 14.54 26.23
C ILE A 208 7.47 13.68 26.50
N ASP A 209 8.13 13.85 27.64
CA ASP A 209 9.37 13.14 27.97
C ASP A 209 9.14 11.62 28.05
N ARG A 210 7.98 11.17 28.56
CA ARG A 210 7.60 9.74 28.56
C ARG A 210 7.45 9.15 27.18
N VAL A 211 6.82 9.88 26.26
CA VAL A 211 6.70 9.43 24.86
C VAL A 211 8.06 9.45 24.19
N MET A 212 8.85 10.50 24.44
CA MET A 212 10.18 10.64 23.85
C MET A 212 11.17 9.59 24.37
N GLU A 213 11.03 9.08 25.60
CA GLU A 213 11.80 7.93 26.08
C GLU A 213 11.60 6.71 25.17
N VAL A 214 10.36 6.44 24.75
CA VAL A 214 10.08 5.35 23.81
C VAL A 214 10.63 5.65 22.41
N VAL A 215 10.40 6.88 21.92
CA VAL A 215 10.91 7.31 20.61
C VAL A 215 12.44 7.20 20.53
N ASN A 216 13.16 7.53 21.60
CA ASN A 216 14.62 7.44 21.64
C ASN A 216 15.10 5.99 21.67
N ASN A 217 14.49 5.16 22.52
CA ASN A 217 15.06 3.87 22.90
C ASN A 217 14.57 2.68 22.07
N TYR A 218 13.44 2.80 21.37
CA TYR A 218 12.80 1.67 20.68
C TYR A 218 12.62 1.93 19.17
N ASP A 219 12.58 0.86 18.37
CA ASP A 219 12.36 0.91 16.91
C ASP A 219 10.87 0.87 16.52
N VAL A 220 10.06 1.76 17.11
CA VAL A 220 8.63 1.87 16.76
C VAL A 220 8.44 2.49 15.38
N ASP A 221 7.32 2.16 14.71
CA ASP A 221 6.93 2.76 13.43
C ASP A 221 6.06 4.01 13.65
N GLY A 222 5.36 4.08 14.79
CA GLY A 222 4.53 5.22 15.15
C GLY A 222 4.31 5.40 16.65
N VAL A 223 3.76 6.56 16.98
CA VAL A 223 3.21 6.94 18.29
C VAL A 223 1.73 7.20 18.13
N HIS A 224 0.93 6.71 19.07
CA HIS A 224 -0.52 6.80 19.05
C HIS A 224 -1.09 7.33 20.37
N PHE A 225 -1.98 8.32 20.34
CA PHE A 225 -2.86 8.63 21.47
C PHE A 225 -4.30 8.20 21.16
N ASP A 226 -5.05 7.80 22.18
CA ASP A 226 -6.50 7.55 22.08
C ASP A 226 -7.31 8.84 22.41
N ASP A 227 -8.52 8.66 22.94
CA ASP A 227 -9.55 9.71 23.04
C ASP A 227 -9.62 10.41 24.42
N TYR A 228 -8.73 10.07 25.36
CA TYR A 228 -8.78 10.63 26.72
C TYR A 228 -7.92 11.89 26.85
N PHE A 229 -8.60 13.04 26.87
CA PHE A 229 -8.02 14.34 27.18
C PHE A 229 -8.62 14.92 28.48
N TYR A 230 -9.09 16.16 28.49
CA TYR A 230 -9.79 16.80 29.62
C TYR A 230 -11.25 16.30 29.66
N TYR A 231 -11.52 15.07 30.09
CA TYR A 231 -12.89 14.54 30.08
C TYR A 231 -13.70 15.05 31.28
N GLU A 232 -14.82 15.77 31.08
CA GLU A 232 -15.51 16.43 32.21
C GLU A 232 -16.89 15.89 32.62
N LYS A 233 -17.42 14.82 32.00
CA LYS A 233 -18.89 14.63 32.05
C LYS A 233 -19.50 13.60 32.99
N THR A 234 -18.83 13.09 34.04
CA THR A 234 -19.58 12.42 35.15
C THR A 234 -18.77 12.19 36.44
N ILE A 235 -19.07 12.98 37.50
CA ILE A 235 -18.53 12.95 38.88
C ILE A 235 -17.03 13.35 38.95
N GLY A 236 -16.58 14.13 39.94
CA GLY A 236 -15.17 14.56 40.03
C GLY A 236 -14.74 15.48 38.88
N GLU A 237 -15.17 16.75 38.93
CA GLU A 237 -14.66 17.82 38.06
C GLU A 237 -13.14 17.97 38.20
N LEU A 238 -12.47 18.34 37.10
CA LEU A 238 -11.02 18.52 37.08
C LEU A 238 -10.56 19.56 38.11
N LYS A 239 -11.38 20.58 38.38
CA LYS A 239 -11.10 21.67 39.33
C LYS A 239 -9.70 22.27 39.13
N ASP A 240 -9.48 22.74 37.92
CA ASP A 240 -8.25 23.35 37.42
C ASP A 240 -8.36 24.89 37.34
N GLU A 241 -9.29 25.51 38.08
CA GLU A 241 -9.43 26.98 38.12
C GLU A 241 -8.16 27.65 38.66
N ASP A 242 -7.50 27.04 39.65
CA ASP A 242 -6.22 27.54 40.16
C ASP A 242 -5.12 27.46 39.10
N THR A 243 -5.10 26.39 38.30
CA THR A 243 -4.19 26.22 37.16
C THR A 243 -4.48 27.27 36.10
N TYR A 244 -5.76 27.48 35.76
CA TYR A 244 -6.19 28.53 34.84
C TYR A 244 -5.74 29.92 35.33
N ASN A 245 -6.03 30.29 36.57
CA ASN A 245 -5.66 31.59 37.14
C ASN A 245 -4.15 31.80 37.14
N LYS A 246 -3.37 30.75 37.40
CA LYS A 246 -1.91 30.81 37.43
C LYS A 246 -1.28 30.92 36.04
N TYR A 247 -1.76 30.16 35.06
CA TYR A 247 -1.07 30.00 33.78
C TYR A 247 -1.74 30.69 32.58
N ASN A 248 -3.00 31.12 32.68
CA ASN A 248 -3.72 31.79 31.59
C ASN A 248 -3.11 33.15 31.20
N ASN A 249 -2.54 33.90 32.17
CA ASN A 249 -1.93 35.22 31.94
C ASN A 249 -2.81 36.20 31.11
N GLY A 250 -4.14 36.08 31.21
CA GLY A 250 -5.10 36.89 30.47
C GLY A 250 -5.25 36.55 28.97
N GLN A 251 -4.68 35.43 28.49
CA GLN A 251 -4.72 35.04 27.08
C GLN A 251 -6.10 34.55 26.62
N PHE A 252 -6.80 33.80 27.48
CA PHE A 252 -8.13 33.26 27.20
C PHE A 252 -9.17 33.89 28.12
N SER A 253 -10.35 34.14 27.55
CA SER A 253 -11.50 34.69 28.28
C SER A 253 -12.32 33.62 29.01
N ASN A 254 -12.13 32.34 28.68
CA ASN A 254 -12.78 31.21 29.31
C ASN A 254 -11.83 30.03 29.46
N ILE A 255 -12.08 29.22 30.50
CA ILE A 255 -11.25 28.06 30.83
C ILE A 255 -11.29 26.97 29.75
N GLY A 256 -12.38 26.88 28.99
CA GLY A 256 -12.50 25.90 27.91
C GLY A 256 -11.50 26.12 26.78
N ASP A 257 -11.29 27.38 26.37
CA ASP A 257 -10.27 27.72 25.37
C ASP A 257 -8.85 27.49 25.91
N PHE A 258 -8.60 27.81 27.18
CA PHE A 258 -7.33 27.50 27.84
C PHE A 258 -7.03 26.00 27.81
N ARG A 259 -7.99 25.15 28.17
CA ARG A 259 -7.83 23.67 28.13
C ARG A 259 -7.59 23.13 26.72
N ARG A 260 -8.34 23.63 25.73
CA ARG A 260 -8.13 23.30 24.31
C ARG A 260 -6.72 23.67 23.86
N ASN A 261 -6.25 24.86 24.25
CA ASN A 261 -4.90 25.31 23.93
C ASN A 261 -3.82 24.45 24.58
N ASN A 262 -3.98 24.05 25.84
CA ASN A 262 -3.00 23.18 26.51
C ASN A 262 -2.86 21.81 25.83
N THR A 263 -3.99 21.24 25.38
CA THR A 263 -3.94 20.01 24.58
C THR A 263 -3.31 20.25 23.21
N TYR A 264 -3.62 21.37 22.55
CA TYR A 264 -2.96 21.76 21.30
C TYR A 264 -1.43 21.90 21.46
N LEU A 265 -0.97 22.52 22.55
CA LEU A 265 0.45 22.65 22.86
C LEU A 265 1.10 21.28 23.03
N LEU A 266 0.48 20.35 23.78
CA LEU A 266 1.00 18.99 23.92
C LEU A 266 1.22 18.32 22.56
N VAL A 267 0.18 18.32 21.72
CA VAL A 267 0.22 17.68 20.41
C VAL A 267 1.25 18.36 19.50
N SER A 268 1.28 19.69 19.47
CA SER A 268 2.21 20.45 18.62
C SER A 268 3.67 20.27 19.04
N GLU A 269 3.96 20.35 20.34
CA GLU A 269 5.30 20.20 20.90
C GLU A 269 5.81 18.77 20.71
N LEU A 270 5.00 17.76 21.05
CA LEU A 270 5.35 16.36 20.86
C LEU A 270 5.62 16.02 19.39
N SER A 271 4.75 16.48 18.47
CA SER A 271 4.94 16.29 17.04
C SER A 271 6.28 16.84 16.54
N LYS A 272 6.66 18.04 17.01
CA LYS A 272 7.94 18.66 16.65
C LYS A 272 9.12 17.85 17.18
N GLU A 273 9.08 17.41 18.44
CA GLU A 273 10.17 16.61 19.03
C GLU A 273 10.31 15.23 18.36
N ILE A 274 9.20 14.55 18.04
CA ILE A 274 9.22 13.29 17.29
C ILE A 274 9.88 13.51 15.92
N LYS A 275 9.38 14.48 15.14
CA LYS A 275 9.87 14.77 13.78
C LYS A 275 11.36 15.13 13.78
N LYS A 276 11.81 15.88 14.78
CA LYS A 276 13.23 16.25 14.98
C LYS A 276 14.10 15.04 15.32
N THR A 277 13.57 14.08 16.07
CA THR A 277 14.34 12.93 16.59
C THR A 277 14.42 11.79 15.61
N LYS A 278 13.27 11.35 15.08
CA LYS A 278 13.13 10.26 14.11
C LYS A 278 12.00 10.62 13.16
N SER A 279 12.32 11.28 12.05
CA SER A 279 11.35 11.83 11.09
C SER A 279 10.39 10.79 10.49
N TRP A 280 10.79 9.52 10.45
CA TRP A 280 9.96 8.42 9.95
C TRP A 280 8.85 7.99 10.91
N ILE A 281 8.96 8.30 12.21
CA ILE A 281 7.92 7.92 13.18
C ILE A 281 6.66 8.72 12.88
N LYS A 282 5.55 8.00 12.72
CA LYS A 282 4.23 8.55 12.47
C LYS A 282 3.56 8.90 13.80
N PHE A 283 3.17 10.16 14.01
CA PHE A 283 2.39 10.54 15.18
C PHE A 283 0.91 10.70 14.82
N GLY A 284 0.03 9.94 15.47
CA GLY A 284 -1.40 10.12 15.25
C GLY A 284 -2.26 9.88 16.47
N ILE A 285 -3.54 10.22 16.33
CA ILE A 285 -4.48 10.30 17.44
C ILE A 285 -5.82 9.72 17.02
N SER A 286 -6.42 8.90 17.89
CA SER A 286 -7.77 8.33 17.75
C SER A 286 -8.76 9.02 18.68
N PRO A 287 -9.34 10.17 18.28
CA PRO A 287 -10.33 10.84 19.11
C PRO A 287 -11.70 10.17 19.01
N ALA A 288 -12.64 10.54 19.90
CA ALA A 288 -14.04 10.18 19.71
C ALA A 288 -14.54 10.62 18.31
N GLY A 289 -15.47 9.90 17.71
CA GLY A 289 -15.89 10.14 16.32
C GLY A 289 -16.51 11.52 16.03
N ILE A 290 -16.85 12.31 17.07
CA ILE A 290 -17.59 13.56 16.93
C ILE A 290 -16.74 14.71 17.48
N TRP A 291 -16.18 15.54 16.59
CA TRP A 291 -15.45 16.75 16.99
C TRP A 291 -16.37 17.74 17.72
N GLY A 292 -17.48 18.12 17.08
CA GLY A 292 -18.45 19.08 17.59
C GLY A 292 -19.72 19.06 16.76
N ASN A 293 -20.87 19.37 17.35
CA ASN A 293 -22.15 19.39 16.64
C ASN A 293 -22.44 20.78 16.05
N LYS A 294 -22.96 20.83 14.82
CA LYS A 294 -23.45 22.09 14.22
C LYS A 294 -24.58 22.74 15.02
N LYS A 295 -25.47 21.92 15.62
CA LYS A 295 -26.58 22.39 16.44
C LYS A 295 -26.14 23.17 17.70
N ASP A 296 -24.90 22.96 18.16
CA ASP A 296 -24.34 23.63 19.33
C ASP A 296 -23.65 24.96 18.98
N GLY A 297 -23.87 25.49 17.76
CA GLY A 297 -23.29 26.74 17.29
C GLY A 297 -21.88 26.62 16.70
N LEU A 298 -21.32 25.40 16.63
CA LEU A 298 -20.04 25.15 15.96
C LEU A 298 -20.27 25.07 14.46
N ALA A 299 -20.05 26.17 13.73
CA ALA A 299 -20.37 26.27 12.30
C ALA A 299 -19.72 25.18 11.42
N ASN A 300 -18.52 24.74 11.80
CA ASN A 300 -17.79 23.67 11.11
C ASN A 300 -18.13 22.26 11.63
N GLY A 301 -19.11 22.13 12.54
CA GLY A 301 -19.45 20.86 13.19
C GLY A 301 -20.18 19.92 12.23
N SER A 302 -20.20 18.62 12.58
CA SER A 302 -21.00 17.65 11.85
C SER A 302 -22.49 17.82 12.16
N ASN A 303 -23.36 17.32 11.28
CA ASN A 303 -24.82 17.33 11.45
C ASN A 303 -25.26 16.23 12.43
N THR A 304 -24.62 16.19 13.60
CA THR A 304 -24.88 15.21 14.65
C THR A 304 -25.58 15.83 15.86
N GLN A 305 -26.08 14.96 16.73
CA GLN A 305 -26.86 15.33 17.91
C GLN A 305 -26.29 14.73 19.20
N ALA A 306 -24.98 14.54 19.25
CA ALA A 306 -24.33 13.95 20.41
C ALA A 306 -24.43 14.85 21.63
N SER A 307 -24.62 14.23 22.80
CA SER A 307 -24.65 14.94 24.09
C SER A 307 -23.26 15.22 24.65
N SER A 308 -22.21 14.63 24.06
CA SER A 308 -20.82 14.85 24.42
C SER A 308 -19.99 14.86 23.15
N THR A 309 -19.09 15.83 23.01
CA THR A 309 -18.21 15.99 21.84
C THR A 309 -16.78 16.28 22.28
N ASN A 310 -15.79 16.03 21.40
CA ASN A 310 -14.39 16.31 21.74
C ASN A 310 -14.16 17.78 22.09
N TYR A 311 -14.71 18.70 21.29
CA TYR A 311 -14.47 20.14 21.43
C TYR A 311 -15.05 20.69 22.74
N ASN A 312 -16.29 20.30 23.09
CA ASN A 312 -17.00 20.86 24.24
C ASN A 312 -16.78 20.10 25.55
N ASN A 313 -16.46 18.81 25.52
CA ASN A 313 -16.47 17.97 26.74
C ASN A 313 -15.15 17.24 27.03
N CYS A 314 -14.30 17.06 26.02
CA CYS A 314 -12.94 16.55 26.18
C CYS A 314 -11.88 17.67 26.08
N PHE A 315 -12.31 18.89 25.73
CA PHE A 315 -11.47 20.05 25.37
C PHE A 315 -10.34 19.69 24.39
N ALA A 316 -10.69 18.88 23.39
CA ALA A 316 -9.79 18.44 22.34
C ALA A 316 -10.28 19.00 20.99
N ASP A 317 -9.59 20.01 20.47
CA ASP A 317 -9.89 20.58 19.15
C ASP A 317 -9.24 19.75 18.04
N THR A 318 -9.75 18.53 17.86
CA THR A 318 -9.20 17.53 16.94
C THR A 318 -9.21 17.98 15.48
N ARG A 319 -10.18 18.82 15.09
CA ARG A 319 -10.21 19.44 13.76
C ARG A 319 -9.01 20.37 13.56
N LYS A 320 -8.66 21.18 14.56
CA LYS A 320 -7.51 22.09 14.47
C LYS A 320 -6.20 21.33 14.27
N TRP A 321 -6.03 20.16 14.89
CA TRP A 321 -4.82 19.35 14.70
C TRP A 321 -4.62 18.88 13.26
N VAL A 322 -5.72 18.55 12.56
CA VAL A 322 -5.69 18.20 11.14
C VAL A 322 -5.45 19.43 10.27
N VAL A 323 -6.18 20.52 10.53
CA VAL A 323 -6.10 21.75 9.73
C VAL A 323 -4.70 22.35 9.74
N ASP A 324 -4.04 22.30 10.91
CA ASP A 324 -2.69 22.81 11.14
C ASP A 324 -1.59 21.76 10.85
N GLU A 325 -1.96 20.54 10.46
CA GLU A 325 -1.04 19.44 10.07
C GLU A 325 0.01 19.08 11.14
N ILE A 326 -0.40 19.14 12.42
CA ILE A 326 0.47 18.84 13.57
C ILE A 326 0.47 17.35 13.95
N ILE A 327 -0.28 16.52 13.24
CA ILE A 327 -0.28 15.05 13.35
C ILE A 327 -0.14 14.46 11.95
N ASP A 328 0.41 13.25 11.84
CA ASP A 328 0.57 12.55 10.56
C ASP A 328 -0.68 11.73 10.18
N TYR A 329 -1.48 11.32 11.17
CA TYR A 329 -2.79 10.71 10.91
C TYR A 329 -3.79 11.00 12.03
N ILE A 330 -5.08 10.94 11.68
CA ILE A 330 -6.19 10.96 12.62
C ILE A 330 -7.06 9.72 12.44
N ALA A 331 -7.53 9.15 13.55
CA ALA A 331 -8.27 7.90 13.58
C ALA A 331 -9.61 8.02 14.34
N PRO A 332 -10.58 8.85 13.89
CA PRO A 332 -11.84 9.04 14.61
C PRO A 332 -12.57 7.73 14.87
N GLN A 333 -13.01 7.56 16.12
CA GLN A 333 -13.77 6.41 16.60
C GLN A 333 -15.25 6.52 16.17
N ILE A 334 -15.55 6.17 14.93
CA ILE A 334 -16.93 6.17 14.38
C ILE A 334 -17.64 4.88 14.79
N TYR A 335 -17.94 4.77 16.07
CA TYR A 335 -18.50 3.56 16.67
C TYR A 335 -20.04 3.52 16.62
N PHE A 336 -20.59 3.91 15.48
CA PHE A 336 -22.02 4.05 15.24
C PHE A 336 -22.40 3.36 13.94
N SER A 337 -23.63 2.87 13.83
CA SER A 337 -24.13 2.36 12.55
C SER A 337 -24.53 3.49 11.60
N PHE A 338 -24.74 3.19 10.32
CA PHE A 338 -25.42 4.09 9.39
C PHE A 338 -26.81 4.50 9.89
N GLY A 339 -27.52 3.60 10.57
CA GLY A 339 -28.86 3.83 11.13
C GLY A 339 -28.89 4.60 12.45
N TYR A 340 -27.75 4.93 13.04
CA TYR A 340 -27.71 5.62 14.33
C TYR A 340 -27.98 7.13 14.19
N GLU A 341 -29.24 7.53 14.24
CA GLU A 341 -29.73 8.89 13.93
C GLU A 341 -28.96 10.04 14.60
N ARG A 342 -28.44 9.85 15.82
CA ARG A 342 -27.74 10.91 16.55
C ARG A 342 -26.31 11.14 16.07
N ALA A 343 -25.70 10.16 15.40
CA ALA A 343 -24.30 10.18 14.99
C ALA A 343 -24.05 9.17 13.85
N ALA A 344 -24.82 9.28 12.77
CA ALA A 344 -24.82 8.31 11.69
C ALA A 344 -23.42 8.14 11.09
N TYR A 345 -23.03 6.89 10.80
CA TYR A 345 -21.72 6.56 10.26
C TYR A 345 -21.36 7.36 9.01
N GLY A 346 -22.25 7.35 8.01
CA GLY A 346 -22.02 8.02 6.72
C GLY A 346 -21.80 9.53 6.84
N GLU A 347 -22.50 10.20 7.77
CA GLU A 347 -22.32 11.63 8.04
C GLU A 347 -20.93 11.88 8.63
N LEU A 348 -20.53 11.11 9.65
CA LEU A 348 -19.24 11.30 10.32
C LEU A 348 -18.07 10.94 9.41
N ALA A 349 -18.14 9.84 8.68
CA ALA A 349 -17.08 9.43 7.76
C ALA A 349 -16.91 10.43 6.61
N THR A 350 -18.01 10.97 6.08
CA THR A 350 -17.98 12.06 5.09
C THR A 350 -17.38 13.33 5.69
N TRP A 351 -17.83 13.75 6.87
CA TRP A 351 -17.34 14.96 7.52
C TRP A 351 -15.83 14.89 7.80
N TRP A 352 -15.33 13.76 8.31
CA TRP A 352 -13.90 13.56 8.53
C TRP A 352 -13.10 13.52 7.23
N SER A 353 -13.64 12.92 6.17
CA SER A 353 -13.04 12.96 4.84
C SER A 353 -12.86 14.40 4.36
N ASP A 354 -13.89 15.24 4.53
CA ASP A 354 -13.82 16.66 4.15
C ASP A 354 -12.85 17.46 5.01
N VAL A 355 -12.69 17.13 6.29
CA VAL A 355 -11.68 17.76 7.16
C VAL A 355 -10.25 17.42 6.73
N CYS A 356 -10.01 16.18 6.25
CA CYS A 356 -8.69 15.73 5.83
C CYS A 356 -8.39 16.00 4.34
N ARG A 357 -9.40 16.41 3.56
CA ARG A 357 -9.26 16.69 2.12
C ARG A 357 -8.17 17.73 1.87
N GLY A 358 -7.16 17.35 1.09
CA GLY A 358 -6.03 18.21 0.72
C GLY A 358 -5.08 18.54 1.89
N LYS A 359 -5.06 17.70 2.94
CA LYS A 359 -4.16 17.82 4.08
C LYS A 359 -3.10 16.73 4.07
N ASN A 360 -1.93 17.06 4.61
CA ASN A 360 -0.84 16.13 4.92
C ASN A 360 -1.14 15.32 6.20
N VAL A 361 -2.34 14.74 6.25
CA VAL A 361 -2.84 13.95 7.38
C VAL A 361 -3.67 12.80 6.83
N HIS A 362 -3.23 11.57 7.07
CA HIS A 362 -4.05 10.42 6.71
C HIS A 362 -5.27 10.30 7.62
N LEU A 363 -6.42 9.97 7.02
CA LEU A 363 -7.61 9.58 7.76
C LEU A 363 -7.70 8.05 7.83
N TYR A 364 -7.76 7.52 9.05
CA TYR A 364 -8.14 6.13 9.30
C TYR A 364 -9.47 6.10 10.05
N ILE A 365 -10.33 5.11 9.81
CA ILE A 365 -11.59 5.02 10.58
C ILE A 365 -11.48 3.98 11.68
N GLY A 366 -11.84 4.38 12.91
CA GLY A 366 -12.01 3.45 14.02
C GLY A 366 -13.33 2.68 13.88
N LEU A 367 -13.25 1.35 13.78
CA LEU A 367 -14.41 0.46 13.64
C LEU A 367 -14.74 -0.27 14.93
N ALA A 368 -16.03 -0.35 15.27
CA ALA A 368 -16.51 -0.87 16.56
C ALA A 368 -16.88 -2.36 16.52
N LEU A 369 -15.93 -3.24 16.19
CA LEU A 369 -16.21 -4.69 16.14
C LEU A 369 -16.73 -5.20 17.49
N TYR A 370 -16.25 -4.62 18.60
CA TYR A 370 -16.71 -4.95 19.95
C TYR A 370 -18.22 -4.72 20.19
N LYS A 371 -18.90 -3.89 19.38
CA LYS A 371 -20.34 -3.62 19.54
C LYS A 371 -21.23 -4.72 18.95
N VAL A 372 -20.70 -5.53 18.03
CA VAL A 372 -21.47 -6.60 17.38
C VAL A 372 -21.96 -7.58 18.45
N ASN A 373 -23.28 -7.68 18.60
CA ASN A 373 -24.00 -8.48 19.61
C ASN A 373 -23.91 -8.00 21.06
N ASP A 374 -23.21 -6.90 21.33
CA ASP A 374 -23.00 -6.36 22.68
C ASP A 374 -23.56 -4.93 22.85
N SER A 375 -24.30 -4.44 21.84
CA SER A 375 -24.77 -3.06 21.72
C SER A 375 -26.29 -2.96 21.62
N THR A 376 -26.85 -1.82 22.05
CA THR A 376 -28.26 -1.45 21.86
C THR A 376 -28.55 -0.82 20.49
N ASP A 377 -27.52 -0.46 19.75
CA ASP A 377 -27.58 -0.08 18.33
C ASP A 377 -28.04 -1.28 17.50
N LYS A 378 -29.27 -1.20 16.96
CA LYS A 378 -29.98 -2.33 16.33
C LYS A 378 -29.27 -2.91 15.10
N ASP A 379 -28.40 -2.15 14.46
CA ASP A 379 -27.69 -2.59 13.25
C ASP A 379 -26.37 -3.32 13.59
N PHE A 380 -25.99 -3.38 14.87
CA PHE A 380 -24.87 -4.20 15.38
C PHE A 380 -25.35 -5.51 16.04
N THR A 381 -26.31 -6.20 15.42
CA THR A 381 -26.81 -7.51 15.86
C THR A 381 -26.25 -8.65 15.00
N THR A 382 -26.58 -9.91 15.31
CA THR A 382 -26.11 -11.09 14.55
C THR A 382 -26.63 -11.07 13.11
N ASN A 383 -27.87 -10.61 12.91
CA ASN A 383 -28.51 -10.57 11.59
C ASN A 383 -28.07 -9.36 10.78
N ASP A 384 -27.88 -8.21 11.43
CA ASP A 384 -27.65 -6.93 10.75
C ASP A 384 -26.17 -6.49 10.75
N GLY A 385 -25.34 -7.08 11.60
CA GLY A 385 -23.93 -6.70 11.75
C GLY A 385 -23.09 -6.99 10.51
N VAL A 386 -23.34 -8.11 9.81
CA VAL A 386 -22.65 -8.42 8.54
C VAL A 386 -22.95 -7.38 7.45
N PRO A 387 -24.22 -7.09 7.11
CA PRO A 387 -24.50 -6.07 6.11
C PRO A 387 -24.07 -4.67 6.57
N GLU A 388 -24.13 -4.34 7.86
CA GLU A 388 -23.64 -3.07 8.39
C GLU A 388 -22.13 -2.89 8.21
N PHE A 389 -21.31 -3.83 8.70
CA PHE A 389 -19.86 -3.76 8.51
C PHE A 389 -19.46 -3.79 7.04
N THR A 390 -20.18 -4.56 6.22
CA THR A 390 -19.95 -4.60 4.77
C THR A 390 -20.16 -3.22 4.14
N ARG A 391 -21.22 -2.49 4.53
CA ARG A 391 -21.45 -1.12 4.07
C ARG A 391 -20.33 -0.17 4.52
N GLN A 392 -19.94 -0.23 5.80
CA GLN A 392 -18.88 0.63 6.35
C GLN A 392 -17.55 0.43 5.61
N LEU A 393 -17.11 -0.81 5.45
CA LEU A 393 -15.86 -1.13 4.76
C LEU A 393 -15.91 -0.69 3.29
N LYS A 394 -17.02 -0.96 2.59
CA LYS A 394 -17.22 -0.50 1.20
C LYS A 394 -17.18 1.02 1.07
N PHE A 395 -17.86 1.70 1.98
CA PHE A 395 -17.88 3.16 2.02
C PHE A 395 -16.49 3.74 2.21
N ASN A 396 -15.70 3.15 3.10
CA ASN A 396 -14.36 3.62 3.38
C ASN A 396 -13.42 3.38 2.20
N THR A 397 -13.43 2.19 1.60
CA THR A 397 -12.51 1.86 0.49
C THR A 397 -12.71 2.73 -0.74
N VAL A 398 -13.92 3.25 -1.03
CA VAL A 398 -14.15 4.11 -2.20
C VAL A 398 -13.87 5.60 -1.95
N LYS A 399 -13.70 6.02 -0.69
CA LYS A 399 -13.42 7.41 -0.35
C LYS A 399 -11.91 7.64 -0.39
N PRO A 400 -11.38 8.45 -1.34
CA PRO A 400 -9.93 8.59 -1.52
C PRO A 400 -9.23 9.22 -0.31
N GLU A 401 -9.95 9.99 0.51
CA GLU A 401 -9.39 10.56 1.74
C GLU A 401 -9.22 9.51 2.86
N ILE A 402 -9.98 8.41 2.85
CA ILE A 402 -9.89 7.35 3.86
C ILE A 402 -8.78 6.36 3.47
N ALA A 403 -7.65 6.44 4.15
CA ALA A 403 -6.46 5.64 3.87
C ALA A 403 -6.46 4.26 4.57
N GLY A 404 -7.51 3.93 5.32
CA GLY A 404 -7.65 2.62 5.98
C GLY A 404 -8.48 2.63 7.25
N ASP A 405 -8.39 1.55 8.02
CA ASP A 405 -9.22 1.30 9.18
C ASP A 405 -8.45 0.65 10.34
N ILE A 406 -8.92 0.92 11.55
CA ILE A 406 -8.41 0.33 12.78
C ILE A 406 -9.58 -0.28 13.55
N MET A 407 -9.53 -1.58 13.81
CA MET A 407 -10.58 -2.30 14.53
C MET A 407 -10.39 -2.21 16.04
N PHE A 408 -11.43 -1.77 16.75
CA PHE A 408 -11.51 -1.89 18.20
C PHE A 408 -12.34 -3.12 18.57
N ARG A 409 -11.74 -4.17 19.12
CA ARG A 409 -10.31 -4.38 19.47
C ARG A 409 -9.90 -5.83 19.16
N VAL A 410 -8.59 -6.11 19.15
CA VAL A 410 -8.02 -7.31 18.51
C VAL A 410 -8.63 -8.63 18.96
N LEU A 411 -8.96 -8.83 20.25
CA LEU A 411 -9.53 -10.11 20.70
C LEU A 411 -10.94 -10.39 20.15
N ASN A 412 -11.66 -9.38 19.67
CA ASN A 412 -12.96 -9.57 19.03
C ASN A 412 -12.84 -10.33 17.69
N LEU A 413 -11.65 -10.39 17.09
CA LEU A 413 -11.38 -11.21 15.92
C LEU A 413 -11.53 -12.72 16.21
N ASN A 414 -11.43 -13.13 17.47
CA ASN A 414 -11.55 -14.52 17.92
C ASN A 414 -12.87 -14.81 18.63
N ASP A 415 -13.72 -13.80 18.86
CA ASP A 415 -15.01 -13.99 19.51
C ASP A 415 -15.96 -14.77 18.58
N LYS A 416 -16.47 -15.90 19.07
CA LYS A 416 -17.38 -16.79 18.33
C LYS A 416 -18.65 -16.07 17.85
N PHE A 417 -19.16 -15.10 18.61
CA PHE A 417 -20.38 -14.36 18.26
C PHE A 417 -20.11 -13.25 17.23
N LYS A 418 -18.85 -12.94 16.95
CA LYS A 418 -18.44 -11.92 15.99
C LYS A 418 -17.89 -12.51 14.68
N GLN A 419 -17.68 -13.83 14.64
CA GLN A 419 -17.13 -14.54 13.47
C GLN A 419 -17.85 -14.29 12.15
N PRO A 420 -19.20 -14.18 12.08
CA PRO A 420 -19.85 -13.84 10.82
C PRO A 420 -19.36 -12.50 10.23
N VAL A 421 -19.19 -11.48 11.08
CA VAL A 421 -18.67 -10.17 10.68
C VAL A 421 -17.19 -10.23 10.36
N VAL A 422 -16.39 -10.94 11.18
CA VAL A 422 -14.95 -11.12 10.96
C VAL A 422 -14.69 -11.80 9.61
N ASN A 423 -15.43 -12.87 9.30
CA ASN A 423 -15.32 -13.59 8.04
C ASN A 423 -15.73 -12.72 6.85
N ALA A 424 -16.81 -11.94 6.97
CA ALA A 424 -17.21 -11.00 5.94
C ALA A 424 -16.13 -9.94 5.68
N ALA A 425 -15.56 -9.35 6.73
CA ALA A 425 -14.47 -8.39 6.61
C ALA A 425 -13.22 -9.00 5.96
N LYS A 426 -12.86 -10.25 6.34
CA LYS A 426 -11.76 -11.00 5.73
C LYS A 426 -12.01 -11.26 4.25
N SER A 427 -13.22 -11.65 3.87
CA SER A 427 -13.58 -11.89 2.46
C SER A 427 -13.54 -10.61 1.62
N LEU A 428 -13.98 -9.47 2.17
CA LEU A 428 -13.90 -8.17 1.49
C LEU A 428 -12.44 -7.70 1.32
N ARG A 429 -11.55 -8.10 2.25
CA ARG A 429 -10.11 -7.79 2.25
C ARG A 429 -9.24 -9.02 2.02
N ALA A 430 -9.66 -9.86 1.07
CA ALA A 430 -8.99 -11.14 0.80
C ALA A 430 -7.57 -10.99 0.25
N THR A 431 -7.26 -9.87 -0.41
CA THR A 431 -5.91 -9.54 -0.89
C THR A 431 -5.04 -9.00 0.23
N LYS A 432 -3.72 -9.13 0.12
CA LYS A 432 -2.79 -8.35 0.96
C LYS A 432 -2.81 -6.88 0.53
N ALA A 433 -2.43 -5.99 1.43
CA ALA A 433 -2.26 -4.57 1.14
C ALA A 433 -0.98 -4.04 1.78
N LEU A 434 -0.33 -3.12 1.07
CA LEU A 434 0.78 -2.34 1.60
C LEU A 434 0.24 -1.19 2.45
N VAL A 435 1.06 -0.69 3.37
CA VAL A 435 0.72 0.53 4.11
C VAL A 435 0.75 1.74 3.14
N PRO A 436 -0.19 2.69 3.26
CA PRO A 436 -0.18 3.92 2.46
C PRO A 436 1.09 4.74 2.69
N VAL A 437 1.63 5.34 1.61
CA VAL A 437 2.78 6.25 1.68
C VAL A 437 2.32 7.59 2.21
N MET A 438 3.09 8.18 3.13
CA MET A 438 2.91 9.58 3.57
C MET A 438 3.95 10.44 2.84
N GLU A 439 3.63 10.89 1.63
CA GLU A 439 4.61 11.54 0.73
C GLU A 439 5.31 12.76 1.37
N TRP A 440 4.63 13.47 2.27
CA TRP A 440 5.17 14.63 2.98
C TRP A 440 6.18 14.29 4.09
N LYS A 441 6.30 13.01 4.51
CA LYS A 441 7.29 12.57 5.51
C LYS A 441 8.66 12.26 4.89
N GLY A 442 8.78 12.30 3.56
CA GLY A 442 10.00 12.02 2.83
C GLY A 442 10.25 10.53 2.62
N GLY A 443 11.53 10.13 2.71
CA GLY A 443 11.96 8.82 2.24
C GLY A 443 12.08 8.78 0.71
N SER A 444 12.53 7.65 0.19
CA SER A 444 12.65 7.43 -1.24
C SER A 444 12.62 5.94 -1.52
N ALA A 445 12.05 5.57 -2.67
CA ALA A 445 12.07 4.21 -3.13
C ALA A 445 13.51 3.66 -3.10
N PRO A 446 13.77 2.52 -2.41
CA PRO A 446 15.10 1.92 -2.40
C PRO A 446 15.54 1.51 -3.81
N ASN A 447 16.83 1.20 -3.97
CA ASN A 447 17.31 0.55 -5.18
C ASN A 447 16.59 -0.78 -5.39
N ASN A 448 16.40 -1.15 -6.66
CA ASN A 448 15.77 -2.41 -7.02
C ASN A 448 16.55 -3.60 -6.44
N PRO A 449 15.85 -4.66 -6.01
CA PRO A 449 16.45 -5.97 -5.79
C PRO A 449 17.20 -6.46 -7.03
N VAL A 450 18.21 -7.31 -6.84
CA VAL A 450 19.01 -7.88 -7.93
C VAL A 450 19.20 -9.39 -7.77
N ASN A 451 19.75 -10.04 -8.80
CA ASN A 451 20.17 -11.45 -8.78
C ASN A 451 19.06 -12.44 -8.36
N GLY A 452 17.84 -12.21 -8.87
CA GLY A 452 16.68 -13.03 -8.58
C GLY A 452 16.81 -14.44 -9.16
N LYS A 453 16.40 -15.45 -8.40
CA LYS A 453 16.33 -16.86 -8.84
C LYS A 453 15.02 -17.48 -8.42
N LEU A 454 14.50 -18.36 -9.28
CA LEU A 454 13.30 -19.16 -9.04
C LEU A 454 13.64 -20.64 -9.19
N GLU A 455 13.32 -21.43 -8.18
CA GLU A 455 13.66 -22.85 -8.11
C GLU A 455 12.48 -23.69 -7.63
N ASN A 456 12.36 -24.92 -8.13
CA ASN A 456 11.44 -25.90 -7.58
C ASN A 456 12.03 -26.53 -6.32
N VAL A 457 11.29 -26.51 -5.21
CA VAL A 457 11.69 -27.15 -3.94
C VAL A 457 10.49 -27.92 -3.38
N SER A 458 10.54 -29.25 -3.43
CA SER A 458 9.55 -30.14 -2.78
C SER A 458 8.08 -29.80 -3.11
N ASN A 459 7.75 -29.67 -4.40
CA ASN A 459 6.44 -29.19 -4.87
C ASN A 459 6.07 -27.81 -4.29
N LYS A 460 7.01 -26.88 -4.26
CA LYS A 460 6.80 -25.46 -3.97
C LYS A 460 7.76 -24.66 -4.85
N LEU A 461 7.52 -23.37 -4.96
CA LEU A 461 8.44 -22.47 -5.67
C LEU A 461 9.21 -21.64 -4.66
N LYS A 462 10.54 -21.77 -4.68
CA LYS A 462 11.44 -20.95 -3.87
C LYS A 462 11.96 -19.80 -4.71
N LEU A 463 11.80 -18.60 -4.18
CA LEU A 463 12.39 -17.37 -4.69
C LEU A 463 13.56 -16.97 -3.82
N THR A 464 14.64 -16.53 -4.45
CA THR A 464 15.73 -15.82 -3.77
C THR A 464 16.11 -14.57 -4.54
N TRP A 465 16.54 -13.54 -3.83
CA TRP A 465 17.07 -12.30 -4.40
C TRP A 465 18.07 -11.65 -3.44
N VAL A 466 18.80 -10.65 -3.94
CA VAL A 466 19.75 -9.88 -3.15
C VAL A 466 19.23 -8.45 -3.00
N ASP A 467 19.28 -7.94 -1.78
CA ASP A 467 19.03 -6.53 -1.50
C ASP A 467 20.16 -5.65 -2.06
N ASN A 468 19.80 -4.54 -2.69
CA ASN A 468 20.75 -3.56 -3.23
C ASN A 468 20.48 -2.13 -2.71
N GLY A 469 19.56 -1.98 -1.75
CA GLY A 469 19.15 -0.71 -1.17
C GLY A 469 19.61 -0.55 0.28
N PRO A 470 20.34 0.51 0.64
CA PRO A 470 20.76 0.73 2.03
C PRO A 470 19.56 0.93 2.98
N ASP A 471 18.49 1.54 2.49
CA ASP A 471 17.30 1.90 3.28
C ASP A 471 16.16 0.88 3.19
N THR A 472 16.35 -0.23 2.48
CA THR A 472 15.35 -1.30 2.37
C THR A 472 14.99 -1.84 3.75
N LYS A 473 13.69 -1.93 4.05
CA LYS A 473 13.15 -2.54 5.27
C LYS A 473 12.42 -3.85 5.00
N TYR A 474 11.74 -3.96 3.87
CA TYR A 474 11.03 -5.17 3.47
C TYR A 474 10.83 -5.20 1.95
N PHE A 475 10.28 -6.30 1.46
CA PHE A 475 10.01 -6.52 0.05
C PHE A 475 8.54 -6.85 -0.16
N ALA A 476 7.98 -6.47 -1.30
CA ALA A 476 6.68 -6.95 -1.77
C ALA A 476 6.90 -7.93 -2.93
N VAL A 477 6.24 -9.08 -2.87
CA VAL A 477 6.36 -10.16 -3.86
C VAL A 477 5.03 -10.30 -4.59
N TYR A 478 5.05 -10.04 -5.89
CA TYR A 478 3.92 -10.18 -6.78
C TYR A 478 4.08 -11.42 -7.66
N ARG A 479 3.00 -12.19 -7.86
CA ARG A 479 2.97 -13.36 -8.73
C ARG A 479 2.04 -13.12 -9.92
N PHE A 480 2.55 -13.35 -11.12
CA PHE A 480 1.83 -13.23 -12.39
C PHE A 480 1.86 -14.55 -13.14
N ASN A 481 0.82 -14.82 -13.94
CA ASN A 481 0.86 -15.92 -14.90
C ASN A 481 1.76 -15.52 -16.09
N SER A 482 2.41 -16.51 -16.72
CA SER A 482 3.37 -16.29 -17.81
C SER A 482 2.82 -15.55 -19.04
N ASP A 483 1.50 -15.54 -19.22
CA ASP A 483 0.76 -14.86 -20.28
C ASP A 483 0.26 -13.46 -19.89
N GLU A 484 0.41 -13.05 -18.62
CA GLU A 484 0.03 -11.74 -18.12
C GLU A 484 1.18 -10.74 -18.23
N SER A 485 0.86 -9.47 -18.49
CA SER A 485 1.80 -8.36 -18.31
C SER A 485 1.78 -7.85 -16.87
N ALA A 486 2.96 -7.66 -16.27
CA ALA A 486 3.06 -7.10 -14.94
C ALA A 486 2.88 -5.58 -14.96
N ASP A 487 1.85 -5.10 -14.25
CA ASP A 487 1.75 -3.72 -13.78
C ASP A 487 1.52 -3.75 -12.27
N ILE A 488 2.56 -3.34 -11.53
CA ILE A 488 2.54 -3.32 -10.08
C ILE A 488 2.03 -1.98 -9.52
N ASN A 489 1.76 -0.97 -10.36
CA ASN A 489 1.39 0.37 -9.88
C ASN A 489 -0.12 0.55 -9.71
N LEU A 490 -0.93 -0.36 -10.27
CA LEU A 490 -2.38 -0.34 -10.16
C LEU A 490 -2.86 -0.91 -8.82
N ASP A 491 -4.01 -0.46 -8.35
CA ASP A 491 -4.67 -1.05 -7.18
C ASP A 491 -4.97 -2.55 -7.36
N GLU A 492 -5.34 -2.93 -8.59
CA GLU A 492 -5.59 -4.33 -8.97
C GLU A 492 -4.35 -5.25 -8.79
N SER A 493 -3.15 -4.68 -8.73
CA SER A 493 -1.92 -5.44 -8.43
C SER A 493 -1.94 -6.09 -7.04
N ALA A 494 -2.79 -5.61 -6.10
CA ALA A 494 -2.95 -6.26 -4.80
C ALA A 494 -3.44 -7.71 -4.92
N LYS A 495 -4.17 -8.06 -6.00
CA LYS A 495 -4.56 -9.45 -6.30
C LYS A 495 -3.36 -10.34 -6.62
N LYS A 496 -2.25 -9.73 -7.05
CA LYS A 496 -0.99 -10.39 -7.39
C LYS A 496 -0.01 -10.37 -6.23
N LEU A 497 -0.21 -9.51 -5.21
CA LEU A 497 0.62 -9.44 -4.01
C LEU A 497 0.43 -10.68 -3.13
N VAL A 498 1.36 -11.62 -3.23
CA VAL A 498 1.30 -12.90 -2.50
C VAL A 498 2.00 -12.84 -1.14
N ALA A 499 2.99 -11.96 -0.98
CA ALA A 499 3.72 -11.82 0.28
C ALA A 499 4.35 -10.44 0.46
N THR A 500 4.57 -10.10 1.73
CA THR A 500 5.54 -9.08 2.15
C THR A 500 6.61 -9.75 3.00
N VAL A 501 7.88 -9.49 2.73
CA VAL A 501 9.00 -10.21 3.35
C VAL A 501 9.89 -9.19 4.06
N ARG A 502 10.02 -9.30 5.38
CA ARG A 502 10.93 -8.45 6.15
C ARG A 502 12.38 -8.72 5.73
N LYS A 503 13.19 -7.67 5.59
CA LYS A 503 14.61 -7.80 5.24
C LYS A 503 15.35 -8.67 6.26
N SER A 504 16.01 -9.73 5.79
CA SER A 504 16.98 -10.50 6.56
C SER A 504 18.35 -9.79 6.59
N ALA A 505 19.09 -10.03 7.67
CA ALA A 505 20.47 -9.57 7.83
C ALA A 505 21.47 -10.35 6.95
N ASP A 506 21.12 -11.54 6.46
CA ASP A 506 22.02 -12.47 5.74
C ASP A 506 22.31 -12.05 4.28
N GLY A 507 21.84 -10.88 3.85
CA GLY A 507 22.03 -10.31 2.51
C GLY A 507 21.14 -10.96 1.43
N ILE A 508 21.03 -12.29 1.43
CA ILE A 508 20.11 -13.04 0.58
C ILE A 508 18.73 -13.08 1.23
N GLN A 509 17.72 -12.74 0.45
CA GLN A 509 16.32 -12.74 0.84
C GLN A 509 15.63 -13.95 0.20
N GLU A 510 14.64 -14.50 0.88
CA GLU A 510 13.92 -15.66 0.37
C GLU A 510 12.40 -15.60 0.63
N TYR A 511 11.66 -16.26 -0.26
CA TYR A 511 10.23 -16.52 -0.09
C TYR A 511 9.90 -17.88 -0.71
N VAL A 512 9.02 -18.64 -0.06
CA VAL A 512 8.51 -19.90 -0.57
C VAL A 512 7.02 -19.73 -0.87
N ASP A 513 6.66 -19.84 -2.14
CA ASP A 513 5.28 -19.84 -2.58
C ASP A 513 4.72 -21.27 -2.48
N GLU A 514 3.70 -21.43 -1.65
CA GLU A 514 3.05 -22.73 -1.39
C GLU A 514 1.87 -23.00 -2.33
N GLY A 515 1.42 -22.02 -3.10
CA GLY A 515 0.18 -22.07 -3.87
C GLY A 515 0.31 -22.48 -5.33
N VAL A 516 1.53 -22.57 -5.88
CA VAL A 516 1.78 -22.90 -7.30
C VAL A 516 2.95 -23.87 -7.43
N TYR A 517 2.85 -24.81 -8.36
CA TYR A 517 3.83 -25.89 -8.55
C TYR A 517 4.43 -25.96 -9.96
N ASP A 518 3.88 -25.22 -10.93
CA ASP A 518 4.39 -25.20 -12.30
C ASP A 518 5.22 -23.94 -12.52
N ILE A 519 6.53 -24.10 -12.40
CA ILE A 519 7.52 -23.02 -12.51
C ILE A 519 7.48 -22.30 -13.87
N GLU A 520 7.04 -22.99 -14.93
CA GLU A 520 7.02 -22.45 -16.30
C GLU A 520 5.78 -21.58 -16.59
N LYS A 521 4.76 -21.65 -15.73
CA LYS A 521 3.49 -20.92 -15.88
C LYS A 521 3.41 -19.62 -15.11
N VAL A 522 4.42 -19.31 -14.30
CA VAL A 522 4.42 -18.10 -13.47
C VAL A 522 5.74 -17.36 -13.56
N TYR A 523 5.67 -16.08 -13.25
CA TYR A 523 6.82 -15.29 -12.89
C TYR A 523 6.47 -14.36 -11.75
N TYR A 524 7.50 -13.79 -11.15
CA TYR A 524 7.36 -12.92 -10.01
C TYR A 524 7.96 -11.57 -10.29
N VAL A 525 7.42 -10.56 -9.62
CA VAL A 525 8.03 -9.24 -9.53
C VAL A 525 8.28 -8.97 -8.05
N VAL A 526 9.53 -8.65 -7.70
CA VAL A 526 9.93 -8.33 -6.33
C VAL A 526 10.34 -6.86 -6.27
N THR A 527 9.75 -6.10 -5.34
CA THR A 527 10.12 -4.70 -5.07
C THR A 527 10.70 -4.56 -3.67
N ALA A 528 11.57 -3.58 -3.48
CA ALA A 528 12.09 -3.17 -2.18
C ALA A 528 11.30 -1.96 -1.65
N LEU A 529 11.06 -1.91 -0.34
CA LEU A 529 10.31 -0.84 0.33
C LEU A 529 11.11 -0.29 1.51
N ASP A 530 11.13 1.04 1.62
CA ASP A 530 11.74 1.74 2.75
C ASP A 530 10.82 1.73 4.00
N ARG A 531 11.25 2.40 5.07
CA ARG A 531 10.49 2.53 6.33
C ARG A 531 9.18 3.31 6.17
N LEU A 532 9.07 4.16 5.15
CA LEU A 532 7.87 4.97 4.84
C LEU A 532 7.05 4.38 3.68
N HIS A 533 7.37 3.14 3.29
CA HIS A 533 6.68 2.33 2.26
C HIS A 533 6.80 2.85 0.83
N ASN A 534 7.78 3.71 0.56
CA ASN A 534 8.18 4.06 -0.80
C ASN A 534 8.71 2.80 -1.49
N GLU A 535 8.21 2.50 -2.68
CA GLU A 535 8.40 1.21 -3.34
C GLU A 535 9.29 1.37 -4.59
N SER A 536 10.32 0.54 -4.69
CA SER A 536 11.23 0.48 -5.85
C SER A 536 10.49 0.02 -7.10
N SER A 537 11.13 0.18 -8.26
CA SER A 537 10.73 -0.61 -9.42
C SER A 537 11.03 -2.09 -9.19
N GLY A 538 10.34 -2.96 -9.94
CA GLY A 538 10.36 -4.40 -9.68
C GLY A 538 11.49 -5.16 -10.39
N LEU A 539 12.11 -6.09 -9.67
CA LEU A 539 12.92 -7.17 -10.24
C LEU A 539 12.00 -8.28 -10.74
N THR A 540 12.05 -8.58 -12.04
CA THR A 540 11.35 -9.75 -12.60
C THR A 540 12.17 -11.02 -12.36
N ILE A 541 11.53 -12.07 -11.84
CA ILE A 541 12.14 -13.38 -11.57
C ILE A 541 11.32 -14.47 -12.26
N SER A 542 11.94 -15.19 -13.19
CA SER A 542 11.33 -16.32 -13.92
C SER A 542 12.40 -17.32 -14.36
N THR A 543 12.00 -18.50 -14.86
CA THR A 543 12.92 -19.46 -15.50
C THR A 543 13.33 -19.04 -16.91
N LYS A 544 12.59 -18.12 -17.55
CA LYS A 544 12.85 -17.63 -18.91
C LYS A 544 13.43 -16.22 -18.86
N GLN A 545 14.63 -16.10 -18.31
CA GLN A 545 15.36 -14.84 -18.19
C GLN A 545 16.74 -14.96 -18.81
N SER A 546 17.13 -13.99 -19.63
CA SER A 546 18.47 -13.89 -20.21
C SER A 546 19.54 -13.83 -19.12
N LYS A 547 20.68 -14.48 -19.38
CA LYS A 547 21.85 -14.45 -18.48
C LYS A 547 22.52 -13.08 -18.40
N TYR A 548 22.35 -12.26 -19.45
CA TYR A 548 23.09 -11.02 -19.63
C TYR A 548 22.20 -9.78 -19.56
N PHE A 549 20.91 -9.92 -19.88
CA PHE A 549 19.99 -8.80 -20.02
C PHE A 549 18.69 -8.97 -19.23
N HIS A 550 18.44 -8.08 -18.27
CA HIS A 550 17.28 -8.22 -17.37
C HIS A 550 15.94 -7.85 -18.03
N ASP A 551 15.96 -7.14 -19.16
CA ASP A 551 14.77 -6.80 -19.95
C ASP A 551 14.44 -7.86 -21.05
N VAL A 552 15.27 -8.90 -21.18
CA VAL A 552 15.02 -10.06 -22.05
C VAL A 552 14.52 -11.22 -21.19
N GLY A 553 13.24 -11.16 -20.84
CA GLY A 553 12.54 -12.19 -20.08
C GLY A 553 11.46 -12.91 -20.89
N LEU A 554 10.43 -13.41 -20.22
CA LEU A 554 9.27 -14.12 -20.78
C LEU A 554 8.72 -13.56 -22.10
N ARG A 555 8.48 -12.24 -22.19
CA ARG A 555 7.96 -11.58 -23.41
C ARG A 555 8.86 -11.80 -24.64
N TYR A 556 10.16 -11.95 -24.42
CA TYR A 556 11.17 -12.14 -25.46
C TYR A 556 11.89 -13.48 -25.32
N SER A 557 11.28 -14.46 -24.63
CA SER A 557 11.90 -15.78 -24.44
C SER A 557 12.17 -16.48 -25.78
N TRP A 558 11.39 -16.16 -26.82
CA TRP A 558 11.58 -16.63 -28.19
C TRP A 558 12.85 -16.08 -28.88
N ALA A 559 13.40 -14.96 -28.39
CA ALA A 559 14.63 -14.35 -28.90
C ALA A 559 15.81 -14.51 -27.94
N MET A 560 15.57 -14.97 -26.71
CA MET A 560 16.52 -14.96 -25.60
C MET A 560 17.80 -15.73 -25.93
N ASP A 561 17.70 -16.98 -26.38
CA ASP A 561 18.88 -17.81 -26.69
C ASP A 561 19.72 -17.18 -27.83
N ALA A 562 19.05 -16.59 -28.83
CA ALA A 562 19.73 -15.89 -29.92
C ALA A 562 20.46 -14.64 -29.43
N ILE A 563 19.83 -13.84 -28.56
CA ILE A 563 20.43 -12.65 -27.99
C ILE A 563 21.64 -13.02 -27.12
N ASP A 564 21.50 -14.01 -26.24
CA ASP A 564 22.57 -14.46 -25.35
C ASP A 564 23.75 -15.04 -26.14
N SER A 565 23.49 -15.89 -27.15
CA SER A 565 24.55 -16.45 -27.99
C SER A 565 25.28 -15.38 -28.80
N LEU A 566 24.55 -14.43 -29.40
CA LEU A 566 25.16 -13.33 -30.16
C LEU A 566 25.93 -12.36 -29.26
N TYR A 567 25.54 -12.21 -27.99
CA TYR A 567 26.29 -11.42 -27.01
C TYR A 567 27.61 -12.11 -26.65
N GLU A 568 27.60 -13.42 -26.40
CA GLU A 568 28.80 -14.24 -26.16
C GLU A 568 29.78 -14.19 -27.33
N LYS A 569 29.27 -14.14 -28.57
CA LYS A 569 30.06 -13.97 -29.80
C LYS A 569 30.52 -12.53 -30.07
N GLY A 570 30.13 -11.56 -29.24
CA GLY A 570 30.48 -10.14 -29.42
C GLY A 570 29.79 -9.43 -30.59
N VAL A 571 28.75 -10.05 -31.17
CA VAL A 571 27.97 -9.52 -32.30
C VAL A 571 27.04 -8.42 -31.83
N VAL A 572 26.29 -8.69 -30.76
CA VAL A 572 25.37 -7.72 -30.15
C VAL A 572 25.91 -7.21 -28.83
N LYS A 573 25.49 -6.00 -28.45
CA LYS A 573 25.75 -5.40 -27.15
C LYS A 573 24.47 -4.78 -26.61
N GLY A 574 24.35 -4.73 -25.29
CA GLY A 574 23.32 -3.95 -24.61
C GLY A 574 23.55 -2.45 -24.71
N VAL A 575 22.61 -1.67 -24.16
CA VAL A 575 22.66 -0.20 -24.09
C VAL A 575 23.21 0.32 -22.77
N GLY A 576 23.75 -0.57 -21.92
CA GLY A 576 24.20 -0.28 -20.56
C GLY A 576 23.26 -0.84 -19.49
N GLY A 577 23.75 -0.99 -18.25
CA GLY A 577 22.93 -1.44 -17.11
C GLY A 577 22.29 -2.82 -17.27
N ASN A 578 22.89 -3.73 -18.05
CA ASN A 578 22.30 -5.03 -18.40
C ASN A 578 20.96 -4.93 -19.16
N ILE A 579 20.75 -3.87 -19.95
CA ILE A 579 19.57 -3.70 -20.81
C ILE A 579 19.92 -4.00 -22.28
N PHE A 580 19.11 -4.81 -22.96
CA PHE A 580 19.23 -5.09 -24.40
C PHE A 580 18.36 -4.20 -25.28
N ASN A 581 17.20 -3.81 -24.77
CA ASN A 581 16.11 -3.07 -25.42
C ASN A 581 15.52 -3.78 -26.67
N PRO A 582 14.93 -4.99 -26.50
CA PRO A 582 14.53 -5.88 -27.61
C PRO A 582 13.46 -5.30 -28.55
N ALA A 583 12.60 -4.42 -28.06
CA ALA A 583 11.48 -3.84 -28.82
C ALA A 583 11.89 -2.71 -29.79
N THR A 584 13.10 -2.18 -29.62
CA THR A 584 13.52 -0.98 -30.35
C THR A 584 13.78 -1.28 -31.82
N ASN A 585 13.25 -0.44 -32.70
CA ASN A 585 13.53 -0.50 -34.14
C ASN A 585 15.02 -0.22 -34.37
N THR A 586 15.64 -1.02 -35.23
CA THR A 586 17.09 -1.00 -35.40
C THR A 586 17.49 -0.10 -36.57
N LYS A 587 18.51 0.72 -36.34
CA LYS A 587 19.11 1.56 -37.37
C LYS A 587 19.80 0.70 -38.44
N ARG A 588 19.79 1.17 -39.67
CA ARG A 588 20.44 0.49 -40.81
C ARG A 588 21.93 0.28 -40.54
N ALA A 589 22.62 1.26 -39.94
CA ALA A 589 24.03 1.11 -39.54
C ALA A 589 24.24 0.01 -38.49
N ASP A 590 23.42 -0.01 -37.44
CA ASP A 590 23.53 -1.01 -36.37
C ASP A 590 23.32 -2.43 -36.91
N PHE A 591 22.35 -2.60 -37.80
CA PHE A 591 22.14 -3.87 -38.48
C PHE A 591 23.35 -4.30 -39.33
N THR A 592 23.91 -3.39 -40.13
CA THR A 592 25.10 -3.68 -40.93
C THR A 592 26.30 -4.05 -40.06
N ILE A 593 26.51 -3.36 -38.93
CA ILE A 593 27.55 -3.73 -37.95
C ILE A 593 27.33 -5.16 -37.47
N MET A 594 26.09 -5.51 -37.07
CA MET A 594 25.78 -6.85 -36.59
C MET A 594 26.00 -7.92 -37.67
N ALA A 595 25.60 -7.67 -38.92
CA ALA A 595 25.80 -8.61 -40.03
C ALA A 595 27.29 -8.84 -40.33
N ILE A 596 28.09 -7.76 -40.39
CA ILE A 596 29.54 -7.83 -40.63
C ILE A 596 30.26 -8.60 -39.52
N LYS A 597 29.90 -8.33 -38.26
CA LYS A 597 30.48 -9.04 -37.11
C LYS A 597 30.05 -10.51 -37.05
N ALA A 598 28.76 -10.79 -37.23
CA ALA A 598 28.22 -12.14 -37.17
C ALA A 598 28.92 -13.08 -38.17
N LEU A 599 29.18 -12.58 -39.37
CA LEU A 599 29.80 -13.36 -40.45
C LEU A 599 31.32 -13.20 -40.52
N GLY A 600 31.93 -12.41 -39.63
CA GLY A 600 33.39 -12.22 -39.58
C GLY A 600 33.97 -11.70 -40.88
N PHE A 601 33.39 -10.63 -41.43
CA PHE A 601 33.91 -9.99 -42.64
C PHE A 601 34.96 -8.93 -42.32
N GLU A 602 36.03 -8.95 -43.11
CA GLU A 602 37.12 -7.98 -43.08
C GLU A 602 37.50 -7.62 -44.51
N ALA A 603 37.75 -6.35 -44.78
CA ALA A 603 38.23 -5.85 -46.06
C ALA A 603 38.88 -4.47 -45.87
N ASP A 604 39.91 -4.17 -46.67
CA ASP A 604 40.45 -2.82 -46.79
C ASP A 604 39.59 -2.03 -47.77
N PHE A 605 39.23 -0.79 -47.41
CA PHE A 605 38.44 0.10 -48.27
C PHE A 605 39.08 1.49 -48.33
N THR A 606 38.96 2.16 -49.47
CA THR A 606 39.55 3.50 -49.68
C THR A 606 38.50 4.62 -49.69
N GLN A 607 37.22 4.28 -49.85
CA GLN A 607 36.11 5.24 -49.90
C GLN A 607 34.90 4.69 -49.15
N ASN A 608 34.13 5.59 -48.52
CA ASN A 608 32.86 5.25 -47.85
C ASN A 608 31.69 6.01 -48.51
N PHE A 609 30.48 5.87 -47.98
CA PHE A 609 29.35 6.72 -48.37
C PHE A 609 29.52 8.13 -47.80
N SER A 610 29.01 9.13 -48.50
CA SER A 610 29.23 10.55 -48.18
C SER A 610 28.62 11.01 -46.85
N ASP A 611 27.62 10.28 -46.34
CA ASP A 611 26.96 10.52 -45.05
C ASP A 611 27.49 9.64 -43.91
N VAL A 612 28.55 8.87 -44.16
CA VAL A 612 29.21 8.01 -43.15
C VAL A 612 30.52 8.66 -42.73
N LYS A 613 30.47 9.40 -41.61
CA LYS A 613 31.61 10.16 -41.09
C LYS A 613 32.70 9.25 -40.51
N GLN A 614 33.96 9.67 -40.65
CA GLN A 614 35.14 8.89 -40.22
C GLN A 614 35.21 8.63 -38.71
N ASP A 615 34.64 9.51 -37.90
CA ASP A 615 34.56 9.40 -36.45
C ASP A 615 33.34 8.60 -35.96
N ALA A 616 32.44 8.18 -36.85
CA ALA A 616 31.27 7.40 -36.49
C ALA A 616 31.65 5.96 -36.11
N TYR A 617 31.00 5.42 -35.08
CA TYR A 617 31.24 4.05 -34.60
C TYR A 617 30.95 2.97 -35.65
N TYR A 618 30.17 3.29 -36.68
CA TYR A 618 29.83 2.42 -37.80
C TYR A 618 30.68 2.63 -39.06
N TYR A 619 31.67 3.53 -39.03
CA TYR A 619 32.47 3.87 -40.21
C TYR A 619 33.14 2.64 -40.84
N ASN A 620 33.93 1.89 -40.05
CA ASN A 620 34.65 0.71 -40.55
C ASN A 620 33.71 -0.40 -41.03
N PRO A 621 32.70 -0.85 -40.25
CA PRO A 621 31.81 -1.92 -40.72
C PRO A 621 31.03 -1.58 -41.98
N ILE A 622 30.59 -0.33 -42.16
CA ILE A 622 29.91 0.09 -43.38
C ILE A 622 30.89 0.17 -44.56
N GLY A 623 32.12 0.63 -44.33
CA GLY A 623 33.16 0.64 -45.37
C GLY A 623 33.49 -0.76 -45.88
N VAL A 624 33.68 -1.72 -44.97
CA VAL A 624 33.83 -3.15 -45.30
C VAL A 624 32.62 -3.67 -46.08
N ALA A 625 31.41 -3.36 -45.61
CA ALA A 625 30.18 -3.80 -46.29
C ALA A 625 30.04 -3.20 -47.69
N LYS A 626 30.49 -1.97 -47.91
CA LYS A 626 30.49 -1.30 -49.22
C LYS A 626 31.50 -1.96 -50.15
N GLU A 627 32.72 -2.17 -49.68
CA GLU A 627 33.80 -2.79 -50.45
C GLU A 627 33.45 -4.20 -50.91
N LEU A 628 32.87 -5.00 -50.01
CA LEU A 628 32.43 -6.36 -50.31
C LEU A 628 31.12 -6.41 -51.11
N GLY A 629 30.50 -5.26 -51.42
CA GLY A 629 29.24 -5.19 -52.16
C GLY A 629 28.01 -5.70 -51.40
N ILE A 630 28.12 -5.84 -50.07
CA ILE A 630 27.04 -6.31 -49.18
C ILE A 630 25.93 -5.26 -49.06
N VAL A 631 26.31 -3.99 -49.04
CA VAL A 631 25.36 -2.87 -49.02
C VAL A 631 25.50 -1.99 -50.24
N LYS A 632 24.37 -1.51 -50.77
CA LYS A 632 24.30 -0.46 -51.79
C LYS A 632 23.62 0.77 -51.20
N GLY A 633 24.14 1.93 -51.55
CA GLY A 633 23.58 3.23 -51.16
C GLY A 633 22.47 3.68 -52.11
N MET A 634 21.75 4.72 -51.70
CA MET A 634 20.83 5.49 -52.55
C MET A 634 21.63 6.63 -53.20
N GLY A 635 22.29 6.33 -54.31
CA GLY A 635 23.36 7.19 -54.83
C GLY A 635 24.57 7.15 -53.89
N GLU A 636 25.06 8.33 -53.47
CA GLU A 636 26.23 8.47 -52.58
C GLU A 636 25.90 8.36 -51.08
N LEU A 637 24.64 8.10 -50.72
CA LEU A 637 24.15 8.09 -49.33
C LEU A 637 23.82 6.67 -48.84
N PHE A 638 24.17 6.35 -47.60
CA PHE A 638 23.82 5.10 -46.93
C PHE A 638 22.58 5.21 -46.03
N VAL A 639 22.34 6.38 -45.46
CA VAL A 639 21.32 6.70 -44.45
C VAL A 639 21.49 5.87 -43.17
N PRO A 640 22.63 6.02 -42.45
CA PRO A 640 22.98 5.16 -41.32
C PRO A 640 22.00 5.23 -40.15
N GLU A 641 21.41 6.40 -39.91
CA GLU A 641 20.50 6.67 -38.78
C GLU A 641 19.04 6.25 -39.03
N GLY A 642 18.68 5.92 -40.28
CA GLY A 642 17.34 5.47 -40.62
C GLY A 642 17.08 4.05 -40.12
N ASN A 643 15.88 3.79 -39.61
CA ASN A 643 15.49 2.42 -39.22
C ASN A 643 15.35 1.51 -40.44
N ILE A 644 15.80 0.27 -40.32
CA ILE A 644 15.78 -0.70 -41.43
C ILE A 644 14.44 -1.43 -41.52
N THR A 645 13.93 -1.62 -42.74
CA THR A 645 12.77 -2.48 -42.99
C THR A 645 13.16 -3.95 -43.02
N ARG A 646 12.18 -4.83 -42.77
CA ARG A 646 12.38 -6.29 -42.84
C ARG A 646 12.89 -6.73 -44.21
N GLN A 647 12.37 -6.19 -45.31
CA GLN A 647 12.82 -6.56 -46.66
C GLN A 647 14.26 -6.07 -46.95
N ASP A 648 14.64 -4.88 -46.50
CA ASP A 648 16.00 -4.35 -46.73
C ASP A 648 17.05 -5.16 -45.96
N MET A 649 16.72 -5.52 -44.73
CA MET A 649 17.54 -6.41 -43.92
C MET A 649 17.77 -7.76 -44.63
N MET A 650 16.73 -8.34 -45.23
CA MET A 650 16.84 -9.58 -46.00
C MET A 650 17.74 -9.43 -47.23
N VAL A 651 17.64 -8.31 -47.95
CA VAL A 651 18.50 -8.03 -49.12
C VAL A 651 19.97 -7.95 -48.73
N ILE A 652 20.29 -7.24 -47.65
CA ILE A 652 21.66 -7.14 -47.13
C ILE A 652 22.17 -8.53 -46.72
N MET A 653 21.36 -9.36 -46.05
CA MET A 653 21.78 -10.71 -45.69
C MET A 653 21.98 -11.61 -46.91
N LEU A 654 21.13 -11.54 -47.94
CA LEU A 654 21.35 -12.30 -49.17
C LEU A 654 22.73 -11.94 -49.76
N LYS A 655 23.05 -10.65 -49.87
CA LYS A 655 24.35 -10.21 -50.38
C LYS A 655 25.52 -10.64 -49.51
N ALA A 656 25.37 -10.57 -48.20
CA ALA A 656 26.35 -11.12 -47.28
C ALA A 656 26.58 -12.63 -47.50
N LEU A 657 25.53 -13.42 -47.71
CA LEU A 657 25.65 -14.86 -47.95
C LEU A 657 26.29 -15.16 -49.32
N GLU A 658 25.97 -14.39 -50.36
CA GLU A 658 26.65 -14.48 -51.67
C GLU A 658 28.16 -14.25 -51.52
N VAL A 659 28.60 -13.28 -50.72
CA VAL A 659 30.02 -13.01 -50.43
C VAL A 659 30.68 -14.17 -49.68
N LYS A 660 29.94 -14.92 -48.86
CA LYS A 660 30.42 -16.18 -48.25
C LYS A 660 30.42 -17.38 -49.21
N GLY A 661 30.08 -17.18 -50.48
CA GLY A 661 30.01 -18.23 -51.48
C GLY A 661 28.76 -19.10 -51.37
N ILE A 662 27.74 -18.66 -50.65
CA ILE A 662 26.46 -19.38 -50.54
C ILE A 662 25.58 -18.94 -51.70
N THR A 663 25.37 -19.85 -52.64
CA THR A 663 24.57 -19.62 -53.84
C THR A 663 23.13 -20.10 -53.68
N TYR A 664 22.20 -19.41 -54.32
CA TYR A 664 20.78 -19.77 -54.39
C TYR A 664 20.39 -20.03 -55.85
N GLU A 665 19.72 -21.15 -56.10
CA GLU A 665 19.04 -21.38 -57.39
C GLU A 665 17.72 -20.62 -57.40
N GLN A 666 17.53 -19.74 -58.38
CA GLN A 666 16.29 -19.01 -58.63
C GLN A 666 15.18 -19.99 -59.06
N ASP A 667 14.60 -20.71 -58.09
CA ASP A 667 13.30 -21.34 -58.28
C ASP A 667 12.22 -20.26 -58.17
N GLY A 668 11.27 -20.28 -59.10
CA GLY A 668 10.25 -19.24 -59.26
C GLY A 668 9.54 -18.81 -57.97
N ASN A 669 9.03 -17.58 -58.00
CA ASN A 669 8.34 -16.87 -56.90
C ASN A 669 7.12 -17.59 -56.28
N ASP A 670 6.77 -18.80 -56.72
CA ASP A 670 5.69 -19.64 -56.20
C ASP A 670 5.80 -19.86 -54.69
N TYR A 671 7.02 -19.89 -54.14
CA TYR A 671 7.21 -20.04 -52.69
C TYR A 671 6.57 -18.89 -51.89
N LEU A 672 6.60 -17.66 -52.43
CA LEU A 672 6.07 -16.47 -51.77
C LEU A 672 4.54 -16.41 -51.77
N ALA A 673 3.86 -17.17 -52.64
CA ALA A 673 2.40 -17.20 -52.73
C ALA A 673 1.70 -17.66 -51.43
N ARG A 674 2.44 -18.32 -50.52
CA ARG A 674 1.95 -18.70 -49.18
C ARG A 674 1.71 -17.52 -48.26
N TYR A 675 2.31 -16.35 -48.55
CA TYR A 675 2.19 -15.16 -47.73
C TYR A 675 1.15 -14.22 -48.34
N SER A 676 0.16 -13.83 -47.52
CA SER A 676 -0.97 -13.01 -47.98
C SER A 676 -0.57 -11.58 -48.39
N ASP A 677 0.59 -11.11 -47.96
CA ASP A 677 1.15 -9.78 -48.23
C ASP A 677 2.33 -9.80 -49.22
N ASN A 678 2.50 -10.88 -49.99
CA ASN A 678 3.61 -11.01 -50.95
C ASN A 678 3.63 -9.87 -51.99
N ASN A 679 2.48 -9.29 -52.31
CA ASN A 679 2.35 -8.16 -53.23
C ASN A 679 2.94 -6.84 -52.67
N GLN A 680 3.25 -6.77 -51.38
CA GLN A 680 3.89 -5.61 -50.76
C GLN A 680 5.43 -5.67 -50.87
N ILE A 681 5.99 -6.80 -51.26
CA ILE A 681 7.44 -6.99 -51.42
C ILE A 681 7.89 -6.18 -52.64
N SER A 682 8.89 -5.32 -52.43
CA SER A 682 9.47 -4.55 -53.54
C SER A 682 10.27 -5.45 -54.48
N ASP A 683 10.27 -5.15 -55.78
CA ASP A 683 10.89 -6.03 -56.79
C ASP A 683 12.35 -6.38 -56.48
N TYR A 684 13.13 -5.41 -55.99
CA TYR A 684 14.54 -5.62 -55.62
C TYR A 684 14.74 -6.58 -54.44
N ALA A 685 13.70 -6.85 -53.65
CA ALA A 685 13.77 -7.68 -52.45
C ALA A 685 13.18 -9.09 -52.64
N LYS A 686 12.50 -9.36 -53.77
CA LYS A 686 11.79 -10.64 -54.00
C LYS A 686 12.70 -11.86 -53.81
N ASP A 687 13.87 -11.85 -54.45
CA ASP A 687 14.83 -12.97 -54.39
C ASP A 687 15.32 -13.21 -52.95
N ALA A 688 15.67 -12.13 -52.23
CA ALA A 688 16.14 -12.22 -50.85
C ALA A 688 15.07 -12.76 -49.90
N VAL A 689 13.84 -12.27 -50.04
CA VAL A 689 12.70 -12.71 -49.24
C VAL A 689 12.37 -14.17 -49.55
N ALA A 690 12.33 -14.56 -50.82
CA ALA A 690 12.07 -15.94 -51.23
C ALA A 690 13.13 -16.90 -50.67
N PHE A 691 14.41 -16.55 -50.81
CA PHE A 691 15.51 -17.39 -50.35
C PHE A 691 15.51 -17.59 -48.83
N LEU A 692 15.47 -16.50 -48.07
CA LEU A 692 15.58 -16.56 -46.61
C LEU A 692 14.35 -17.17 -45.93
N THR A 693 13.18 -17.04 -46.56
CA THR A 693 11.97 -17.75 -46.09
C THR A 693 12.01 -19.23 -46.44
N LYS A 694 12.50 -19.61 -47.63
CA LYS A 694 12.71 -21.02 -48.03
C LYS A 694 13.67 -21.77 -47.11
N LEU A 695 14.74 -21.10 -46.66
CA LEU A 695 15.68 -21.64 -45.68
C LEU A 695 15.13 -21.69 -44.23
N GLY A 696 13.94 -21.13 -43.99
CA GLY A 696 13.38 -21.01 -42.64
C GLY A 696 14.22 -20.11 -41.72
N VAL A 697 15.05 -19.24 -42.29
CA VAL A 697 15.79 -18.20 -41.56
C VAL A 697 14.84 -17.11 -41.11
N VAL A 698 13.97 -16.68 -42.03
CA VAL A 698 12.88 -15.75 -41.76
C VAL A 698 11.58 -16.53 -41.71
N GLN A 699 10.83 -16.34 -40.63
CA GLN A 699 9.46 -16.81 -40.51
C GLN A 699 8.52 -15.60 -40.54
N GLY A 700 7.39 -15.79 -41.22
CA GLY A 700 6.29 -14.83 -41.16
C GLY A 700 5.49 -14.98 -39.87
N SER A 701 4.59 -14.04 -39.60
CA SER A 701 3.61 -14.13 -38.51
C SER A 701 2.21 -14.09 -39.11
N GLU A 702 1.30 -14.95 -38.65
CA GLU A 702 -0.10 -15.00 -39.11
C GLU A 702 -0.25 -15.07 -40.65
N GLY A 703 0.65 -15.79 -41.33
CA GLY A 703 0.64 -15.89 -42.79
C GLY A 703 1.08 -14.62 -43.54
N LYS A 704 1.80 -13.70 -42.87
CA LYS A 704 2.34 -12.45 -43.43
C LYS A 704 3.84 -12.31 -43.18
N LEU A 705 4.54 -11.59 -44.06
CA LEU A 705 5.97 -11.28 -43.92
C LEU A 705 6.23 -9.89 -43.33
N ASN A 706 5.27 -8.98 -43.46
CA ASN A 706 5.32 -7.56 -43.14
C ASN A 706 6.59 -6.89 -43.73
N PRO A 707 6.83 -6.97 -45.06
CA PRO A 707 8.12 -6.64 -45.66
C PRO A 707 8.56 -5.18 -45.43
N LYS A 708 7.60 -4.26 -45.32
CA LYS A 708 7.86 -2.82 -45.08
C LYS A 708 7.90 -2.42 -43.61
N GLN A 709 7.59 -3.32 -42.67
CA GLN A 709 7.67 -3.03 -41.24
C GLN A 709 9.14 -2.88 -40.82
N LEU A 710 9.39 -1.99 -39.86
CA LEU A 710 10.72 -1.81 -39.28
C LEU A 710 11.10 -3.03 -38.43
N ALA A 711 12.35 -3.46 -38.54
CA ALA A 711 12.86 -4.62 -37.80
C ALA A 711 13.33 -4.22 -36.40
N THR A 712 12.86 -4.96 -35.39
CA THR A 712 13.28 -4.80 -34.00
C THR A 712 14.61 -5.50 -33.71
N ARG A 713 15.28 -5.09 -32.62
CA ARG A 713 16.53 -5.72 -32.17
C ARG A 713 16.38 -7.21 -31.89
N ALA A 714 15.27 -7.64 -31.30
CA ALA A 714 14.99 -9.05 -31.04
C ALA A 714 14.82 -9.87 -32.32
N GLU A 715 14.07 -9.36 -33.30
CA GLU A 715 13.89 -10.04 -34.59
C GLU A 715 15.22 -10.19 -35.34
N ILE A 716 16.05 -9.14 -35.36
CA ILE A 716 17.37 -9.19 -35.99
C ILE A 716 18.27 -10.23 -35.33
N ALA A 717 18.29 -10.31 -33.99
CA ALA A 717 19.08 -11.30 -33.28
C ALA A 717 18.68 -12.73 -33.69
N VAL A 718 17.37 -13.03 -33.76
CA VAL A 718 16.88 -14.35 -34.18
C VAL A 718 17.25 -14.67 -35.63
N ILE A 719 17.13 -13.70 -36.53
CA ILE A 719 17.44 -13.90 -37.95
C ILE A 719 18.93 -14.15 -38.15
N LEU A 720 19.79 -13.35 -37.51
CA LEU A 720 21.24 -13.55 -37.57
C LEU A 720 21.65 -14.90 -36.98
N GLN A 721 21.10 -15.27 -35.82
CA GLN A 721 21.38 -16.56 -35.21
C GLN A 721 20.93 -17.73 -36.10
N ASN A 722 19.73 -17.64 -36.69
CA ASN A 722 19.25 -18.63 -37.65
C ASN A 722 20.17 -18.78 -38.87
N ILE A 723 20.76 -17.68 -39.36
CA ILE A 723 21.73 -17.73 -40.46
C ILE A 723 22.98 -18.49 -40.04
N LEU A 724 23.53 -18.18 -38.88
CA LEU A 724 24.72 -18.85 -38.34
C LEU A 724 24.47 -20.35 -38.15
N ASP A 725 23.31 -20.74 -37.63
CA ASP A 725 23.02 -22.14 -37.32
C ASP A 725 22.63 -22.98 -38.54
N LYS A 726 21.88 -22.39 -39.48
CA LYS A 726 21.25 -23.13 -40.58
C LYS A 726 22.02 -23.04 -41.89
N VAL A 727 22.82 -21.99 -42.08
CA VAL A 727 23.39 -21.66 -43.39
C VAL A 727 24.92 -21.69 -43.36
N VAL A 728 25.55 -21.10 -42.34
CA VAL A 728 27.01 -20.87 -42.31
C VAL A 728 27.73 -21.94 -41.47
N LYS A 729 27.32 -23.20 -41.59
CA LYS A 729 27.86 -24.32 -40.79
C LYS A 729 29.38 -24.45 -40.84
#